data_AF-A0AAW4CCN9-F1
#
_entry.id   AF-A0AAW4CCN9-F1
#
_cell.length_a   1.000
_cell.length_b   1.000
_cell.length_c   1.000
_cell.angle_alpha   90.00
_cell.angle_beta   90.00
_cell.angle_gamma   90.00
#
_symmetry.space_group_name_H-M   'P 1'
#
loop_
_entity.id
_entity.type
_entity.pdbx_description
1 polymer ?
#
loop_
_entity_poly.entity_id
_entity_poly.type
_entity_poly.pdbx_seq_one_letter_code
_entity_poly.pdbx_strand_id
1 'polypeptide(L)'
;MNAEQFKQLVKKVKIAKKLPDAIYFHKDAFADAPADLVKFIKVVAQALKVDESDFDLIKLFKSDFRLSLLSYPTFYQDSYPALKQSVTVDLAKLSHRITKYNNSENPPILHRKETMVSPASKYYQLFCDLTAEGEQAGLYENTRMIGFKGSWERLIAKKGYELVDGRLFRSSAVQSPDNDKTIDRHLTAIVRHELSAPLKSLAKNGFLSGDYSIFDYGCGRGDDLRELEAHGIDALGWDLNYRPDADKVISDIVNIGFVINVIEDRDERIEALLGAWELSQKLLIVSAMLGNETLISQFQPYKDGVITSRNTFQKYYTQAELKAFIEMSVDENAIAVAPGIYYIFKDKQLEQHFLQNRHKRAYKWQHLTAPEPVNEEQARILFTQHQQLFESFWLTCLTLGRCPANNEYSQSEKIKEVIGSNKKALQLVLKWFEEDELKTAETMRKEDLLLYFALAMFEKRKPYAQQPEDLKRDIKAFFDTYKIAQHQASELLFQIADSALIESLCVEAVELLPAGKIDFENDQPHSLTLHKDFITLLPLVLRVYIGAALQMYGELDDIQLIKIHIHSGKVTLLGYEGFYNSPLPELKERVKIKMADQDVDFFDYIIEEKRPLLLNKIDYIDDTFDDYKKQKAFNKILINFKKNIKDKNFSLIQFKSLISLNNQEIRGYRFFKL
;
A
#
# COMPACT_ATOMS: atom_id res chain seq x y z
N MET A 1 -23.35 35.17 1.87
CA MET A 1 -22.76 35.04 0.52
C MET A 1 -22.79 33.56 0.15
N ASN A 2 -23.19 33.21 -1.07
CA ASN A 2 -23.19 31.82 -1.54
C ASN A 2 -21.95 31.52 -2.42
N ALA A 3 -21.73 30.25 -2.76
CA ALA A 3 -20.53 29.81 -3.50
C ALA A 3 -20.39 30.46 -4.89
N GLU A 4 -21.50 30.67 -5.60
CA GLU A 4 -21.48 31.27 -6.94
C GLU A 4 -21.10 32.75 -6.90
N GLN A 5 -21.72 33.51 -5.99
CA GLN A 5 -21.40 34.92 -5.76
C GLN A 5 -19.95 35.09 -5.30
N PHE A 6 -19.45 34.20 -4.43
CA PHE A 6 -18.05 34.19 -4.00
C PHE A 6 -17.10 34.04 -5.18
N LYS A 7 -17.32 33.05 -6.06
CA LYS A 7 -16.51 32.83 -7.27
C LYS A 7 -16.50 34.06 -8.18
N GLN A 8 -17.65 34.69 -8.38
CA GLN A 8 -17.75 35.90 -9.21
C GLN A 8 -16.99 37.09 -8.61
N LEU A 9 -17.07 37.29 -7.29
CA LEU A 9 -16.37 38.38 -6.61
C LEU A 9 -14.86 38.16 -6.53
N VAL A 10 -14.41 36.92 -6.31
CA VAL A 10 -12.98 36.54 -6.35
C VAL A 10 -12.35 36.92 -7.68
N LYS A 11 -13.04 36.67 -8.80
CA LYS A 11 -12.56 37.05 -10.15
C LYS A 11 -12.38 38.56 -10.35
N LYS A 12 -13.10 39.39 -9.57
CA LYS A 12 -13.06 40.86 -9.66
C LYS A 12 -11.93 41.49 -8.84
N VAL A 13 -11.21 40.72 -8.02
CA VAL A 13 -10.06 41.22 -7.25
C VAL A 13 -8.91 41.56 -8.22
N LYS A 14 -8.52 42.83 -8.24
CA LYS A 14 -7.49 43.34 -9.15
C LYS A 14 -6.08 43.14 -8.60
N ILE A 15 -5.88 43.51 -7.34
CA ILE A 15 -4.58 43.50 -6.67
C ILE A 15 -4.45 42.19 -5.90
N ALA A 16 -3.82 41.19 -6.51
CA ALA A 16 -3.56 39.89 -5.90
C ALA A 16 -2.51 39.08 -6.68
N LYS A 17 -1.74 38.26 -5.96
CA LYS A 17 -0.97 37.15 -6.56
C LYS A 17 -1.94 36.09 -7.04
N LYS A 18 -1.91 35.78 -8.33
CA LYS A 18 -2.81 34.80 -8.95
C LYS A 18 -2.07 33.49 -9.20
N LEU A 19 -2.47 32.42 -8.52
CA LEU A 19 -2.06 31.04 -8.78
C LEU A 19 -3.18 30.31 -9.54
N PRO A 20 -2.98 29.10 -10.10
CA PRO A 20 -4.04 28.35 -10.79
C PRO A 20 -5.33 28.26 -9.96
N ASP A 21 -5.23 27.81 -8.71
CA ASP A 21 -6.39 27.47 -7.87
C ASP A 21 -6.80 28.56 -6.86
N ALA A 22 -5.98 29.58 -6.64
CA ALA A 22 -6.22 30.58 -5.61
C ALA A 22 -5.66 31.97 -5.97
N ILE A 23 -6.16 32.98 -5.25
CA ILE A 23 -5.59 34.32 -5.24
C ILE A 23 -5.19 34.71 -3.81
N TYR A 24 -4.14 35.52 -3.71
CA TYR A 24 -3.61 36.01 -2.43
C TYR A 24 -3.47 37.53 -2.49
N PHE A 25 -3.99 38.23 -1.48
CA PHE A 25 -3.81 39.68 -1.37
C PHE A 25 -3.69 40.08 0.09
N HIS A 26 -2.98 41.19 0.33
CA HIS A 26 -2.78 41.74 1.65
C HIS A 26 -4.03 42.51 2.11
N LYS A 27 -4.27 42.62 3.42
CA LYS A 27 -5.39 43.39 4.01
C LYS A 27 -5.40 44.86 3.58
N ASP A 28 -4.24 45.43 3.29
CA ASP A 28 -4.11 46.81 2.78
C ASP A 28 -4.77 46.98 1.39
N ALA A 29 -4.93 45.90 0.62
CA ALA A 29 -5.63 45.92 -0.66
C ALA A 29 -7.16 45.79 -0.50
N PHE A 30 -7.71 45.83 0.73
CA PHE A 30 -9.16 45.81 0.96
C PHE A 30 -9.88 46.98 0.28
N ALA A 31 -9.25 48.15 0.18
CA ALA A 31 -9.82 49.29 -0.53
C ALA A 31 -9.97 49.05 -2.04
N ASP A 32 -9.15 48.16 -2.60
CA ASP A 32 -9.09 47.83 -4.04
C ASP A 32 -9.88 46.54 -4.39
N ALA A 33 -10.49 45.90 -3.40
CA ALA A 33 -11.29 44.68 -3.54
C ALA A 33 -12.81 44.99 -3.47
N PRO A 34 -13.68 44.11 -4.02
CA PRO A 34 -15.12 44.32 -3.95
C PRO A 34 -15.62 44.42 -2.50
N ALA A 35 -16.38 45.48 -2.17
CA ALA A 35 -16.83 45.77 -0.80
C ALA A 35 -17.61 44.61 -0.15
N ASP A 36 -18.45 43.93 -0.92
CA ASP A 36 -19.20 42.76 -0.44
C ASP A 36 -18.30 41.58 -0.05
N LEU A 37 -17.20 41.39 -0.78
CA LEU A 37 -16.21 40.35 -0.50
C LEU A 37 -15.41 40.67 0.76
N VAL A 38 -15.00 41.93 0.93
CA VAL A 38 -14.30 42.41 2.13
C VAL A 38 -15.20 42.29 3.36
N LYS A 39 -16.47 42.72 3.26
CA LYS A 39 -17.46 42.55 4.33
C LYS A 39 -17.61 41.07 4.70
N PHE A 40 -17.67 40.19 3.72
CA PHE A 40 -17.74 38.75 3.94
C PHE A 40 -16.51 38.20 4.67
N ILE A 41 -15.30 38.58 4.25
CA ILE A 41 -14.04 38.16 4.89
C ILE A 41 -14.04 38.60 6.37
N LYS A 42 -14.44 39.84 6.67
CA LYS A 42 -14.51 40.36 8.05
C LYS A 42 -15.51 39.59 8.92
N VAL A 43 -16.69 39.27 8.37
CA VAL A 43 -17.70 38.45 9.08
C VAL A 43 -17.16 37.06 9.36
N VAL A 44 -16.46 36.44 8.41
CA VAL A 44 -15.84 35.12 8.58
C VAL A 44 -14.74 35.16 9.64
N ALA A 45 -13.86 36.18 9.62
CA ALA A 45 -12.82 36.36 10.63
C ALA A 45 -13.43 36.52 12.04
N GLN A 46 -14.48 37.34 12.17
CA GLN A 46 -15.19 37.55 13.43
C GLN A 46 -15.84 36.24 13.95
N ALA A 47 -16.46 35.46 13.06
CA ALA A 47 -17.06 34.17 13.42
C ALA A 47 -16.01 33.15 13.91
N LEU A 48 -14.79 33.23 13.37
CA LEU A 48 -13.66 32.38 13.76
C LEU A 48 -12.88 32.93 14.96
N LYS A 49 -13.30 34.06 15.55
CA LYS A 49 -12.60 34.76 16.64
C LYS A 49 -11.14 35.09 16.27
N VAL A 50 -10.91 35.49 15.02
CA VAL A 50 -9.61 35.97 14.54
C VAL A 50 -9.68 37.49 14.40
N ASP A 51 -8.89 38.21 15.19
CA ASP A 51 -8.84 39.67 15.13
C ASP A 51 -8.14 40.15 13.84
N GLU A 52 -8.45 41.37 13.38
CA GLU A 52 -7.82 41.96 12.18
C GLU A 52 -6.30 42.16 12.34
N SER A 53 -5.80 42.18 13.58
CA SER A 53 -4.37 42.18 13.89
C SER A 53 -3.69 40.82 13.71
N ASP A 54 -4.47 39.73 13.67
CA ASP A 54 -3.95 38.36 13.70
C ASP A 54 -3.81 37.74 12.30
N PHE A 55 -4.11 38.49 11.24
CA PHE A 55 -3.83 38.10 9.87
C PHE A 55 -3.42 39.30 9.02
N ASP A 56 -2.64 39.02 7.97
CA ASP A 56 -2.08 40.02 7.06
C ASP A 56 -2.49 39.71 5.62
N LEU A 57 -2.54 38.42 5.26
CA LEU A 57 -2.90 37.94 3.94
C LEU A 57 -4.19 37.15 3.93
N ILE A 58 -4.92 37.29 2.83
CA ILE A 58 -6.15 36.56 2.56
C ILE A 58 -5.91 35.69 1.33
N LYS A 59 -6.07 34.37 1.48
CA LYS A 59 -6.09 33.40 0.39
C LYS A 59 -7.54 33.07 0.04
N LEU A 60 -7.96 33.33 -1.18
CA LEU A 60 -9.29 32.93 -1.68
C LEU A 60 -9.14 31.85 -2.75
N PHE A 61 -9.84 30.74 -2.59
CA PHE A 61 -9.86 29.66 -3.58
C PHE A 61 -10.78 30.03 -4.75
N LYS A 62 -10.37 29.74 -5.99
CA LYS A 62 -11.14 30.11 -7.19
C LYS A 62 -12.28 29.14 -7.50
N SER A 63 -12.08 27.86 -7.19
CA SER A 63 -13.02 26.78 -7.51
C SER A 63 -13.84 26.33 -6.30
N ASP A 64 -13.30 26.48 -5.10
CA ASP A 64 -13.91 26.06 -3.85
C ASP A 64 -14.49 27.24 -3.07
N PHE A 65 -15.58 27.01 -2.35
CA PHE A 65 -16.13 27.99 -1.41
C PHE A 65 -15.33 27.98 -0.10
N ARG A 66 -14.08 28.42 -0.19
CA ARG A 66 -13.06 28.31 0.86
C ARG A 66 -12.20 29.56 0.90
N LEU A 67 -11.75 29.94 2.09
CA LEU A 67 -10.73 30.98 2.27
C LEU A 67 -9.76 30.65 3.41
N SER A 68 -8.59 31.28 3.39
CA SER A 68 -7.63 31.22 4.49
C SER A 68 -7.19 32.63 4.92
N LEU A 69 -7.07 32.82 6.23
CA LEU A 69 -6.49 34.00 6.88
C LEU A 69 -5.06 33.63 7.32
N LEU A 70 -4.06 34.36 6.83
CA LEU A 70 -2.64 34.03 7.00
C LEU A 70 -1.93 35.16 7.77
N SER A 71 -1.23 34.79 8.85
CA SER A 71 -0.49 35.70 9.72
C SER A 71 0.99 35.74 9.36
N TYR A 72 1.47 36.91 8.93
CA TYR A 72 2.86 37.23 8.62
C TYR A 72 3.27 38.47 9.43
N PRO A 73 3.56 38.33 10.73
CA PRO A 73 3.79 39.48 11.62
C PRO A 73 4.97 40.37 11.21
N THR A 74 5.92 39.83 10.44
CA THR A 74 7.09 40.54 9.91
C THR A 74 6.93 40.95 8.44
N PHE A 75 5.70 41.01 7.90
CA PHE A 75 5.43 41.24 6.47
C PHE A 75 6.14 42.47 5.88
N TYR A 76 6.25 43.55 6.66
CA TYR A 76 6.89 44.80 6.24
C TYR A 76 8.37 44.89 6.61
N GLN A 77 8.82 44.10 7.59
CA GLN A 77 10.14 44.18 8.19
C GLN A 77 11.12 43.21 7.53
N ASP A 78 10.65 42.00 7.22
CA ASP A 78 11.46 40.94 6.64
C ASP A 78 11.21 40.84 5.13
N SER A 79 12.28 40.66 4.35
CA SER A 79 12.19 40.50 2.90
C SER A 79 11.42 39.23 2.52
N TYR A 80 11.58 38.17 3.32
CA TYR A 80 10.96 36.86 3.10
C TYR A 80 10.23 36.39 4.38
N PRO A 81 9.14 37.06 4.78
CA PRO A 81 8.53 36.86 6.08
C PRO A 81 7.97 35.44 6.23
N ALA A 82 8.23 34.82 7.38
CA ALA A 82 7.73 33.51 7.73
C ALA A 82 6.25 33.55 8.14
N LEU A 83 5.49 32.55 7.71
CA LEU A 83 4.11 32.34 8.12
C LEU A 83 4.08 31.91 9.58
N LYS A 84 3.39 32.66 10.44
CA LYS A 84 3.22 32.33 11.85
C LYS A 84 2.01 31.42 12.08
N GLN A 85 0.90 31.71 11.40
CA GLN A 85 -0.35 30.99 11.56
C GLN A 85 -1.19 31.03 10.28
N SER A 86 -1.89 29.93 9.99
CA SER A 86 -2.91 29.84 8.94
C SER A 86 -4.22 29.37 9.53
N VAL A 87 -5.31 30.10 9.26
CA VAL A 87 -6.68 29.72 9.60
C VAL A 87 -7.45 29.51 8.30
N THR A 88 -7.71 28.27 7.94
CA THR A 88 -8.46 27.92 6.72
C THR A 88 -9.87 27.48 7.06
N VAL A 89 -10.86 27.99 6.34
CA VAL A 89 -12.27 27.68 6.54
C VAL A 89 -12.91 27.18 5.26
N ASP A 90 -13.52 26.01 5.33
CA ASP A 90 -14.38 25.46 4.29
C ASP A 90 -15.82 25.88 4.59
N LEU A 91 -16.32 26.83 3.81
CA LEU A 91 -17.62 27.45 4.04
C LEU A 91 -18.78 26.56 3.56
N ALA A 92 -18.50 25.55 2.74
CA ALA A 92 -19.49 24.55 2.34
C ALA A 92 -19.71 23.50 3.44
N LYS A 93 -18.62 23.09 4.11
CA LYS A 93 -18.65 22.08 5.19
C LYS A 93 -18.81 22.67 6.59
N LEU A 94 -18.79 24.00 6.71
CA LEU A 94 -18.81 24.73 8.00
C LEU A 94 -17.70 24.26 8.96
N SER A 95 -16.54 23.92 8.42
CA SER A 95 -15.38 23.45 9.18
C SER A 95 -14.20 24.40 9.02
N HIS A 96 -13.34 24.46 10.03
CA HIS A 96 -12.13 25.27 9.99
C HIS A 96 -10.92 24.49 10.54
N ARG A 97 -9.73 24.86 10.07
CA ARG A 97 -8.45 24.29 10.49
C ARG A 97 -7.50 25.43 10.83
N ILE A 98 -6.87 25.34 11.99
CA ILE A 98 -5.81 26.26 12.42
C ILE A 98 -4.48 25.50 12.36
N THR A 99 -3.47 26.11 11.76
CA THR A 99 -2.10 25.58 11.71
C THR A 99 -1.14 26.66 12.21
N LYS A 100 -0.32 26.33 13.22
CA LYS A 100 0.65 27.25 13.83
C LYS A 100 2.06 26.77 13.49
N TYR A 101 2.94 27.71 13.14
CA TYR A 101 4.31 27.44 12.70
C TYR A 101 5.36 27.98 13.66
N ASN A 102 4.96 28.44 14.86
CA ASN A 102 5.85 29.06 15.86
C ASN A 102 7.05 28.18 16.26
N ASN A 103 6.89 26.85 16.19
CA ASN A 103 7.92 25.87 16.56
C ASN A 103 8.53 25.17 15.32
N SER A 104 8.24 25.67 14.11
CA SER A 104 8.79 25.12 12.87
C SER A 104 10.14 25.75 12.60
N GLU A 105 11.17 24.93 12.41
CA GLU A 105 12.49 25.38 11.97
C GLU A 105 12.50 25.78 10.48
N ASN A 106 11.51 25.32 9.71
CA ASN A 106 11.37 25.57 8.27
C ASN A 106 9.96 26.06 7.91
N PRO A 107 9.50 27.22 8.41
CA PRO A 107 8.15 27.71 8.15
C PRO A 107 7.98 28.10 6.67
N PRO A 108 6.75 28.05 6.13
CA PRO A 108 6.46 28.63 4.83
C PRO A 108 6.82 30.12 4.81
N ILE A 109 7.46 30.58 3.75
CA ILE A 109 7.82 31.99 3.58
C ILE A 109 7.01 32.64 2.48
N LEU A 110 6.97 33.96 2.51
CA LEU A 110 6.36 34.75 1.45
C LEU A 110 7.42 35.35 0.54
N HIS A 111 7.21 35.23 -0.76
CA HIS A 111 8.01 35.87 -1.79
C HIS A 111 7.09 36.53 -2.84
N ARG A 112 7.64 37.48 -3.61
CA ARG A 112 6.91 38.31 -4.58
C ARG A 112 5.80 39.16 -3.95
N LYS A 113 6.11 39.86 -2.86
CA LYS A 113 5.16 40.67 -2.07
C LYS A 113 4.57 41.84 -2.87
N GLU A 114 5.25 42.32 -3.90
CA GLU A 114 4.78 43.37 -4.82
C GLU A 114 3.46 42.98 -5.52
N THR A 115 3.22 41.69 -5.71
CA THR A 115 1.97 41.21 -6.33
C THR A 115 0.76 41.28 -5.41
N MET A 116 0.96 41.53 -4.11
CA MET A 116 -0.08 41.40 -3.08
C MET A 116 -0.49 42.74 -2.46
N VAL A 117 0.22 43.82 -2.78
CA VAL A 117 -0.02 45.17 -2.27
C VAL A 117 -0.31 46.14 -3.41
N SER A 118 -0.96 47.26 -3.10
CA SER A 118 -1.28 48.29 -4.09
C SER A 118 0.00 48.97 -4.64
N PRO A 119 0.06 49.30 -5.94
CA PRO A 119 1.15 50.12 -6.49
C PRO A 119 1.31 51.48 -5.82
N ALA A 120 0.27 52.00 -5.16
CA ALA A 120 0.32 53.23 -4.38
C ALA A 120 0.94 53.05 -2.97
N SER A 121 1.25 51.82 -2.56
CA SER A 121 1.87 51.53 -1.27
C SER A 121 3.30 52.07 -1.21
N LYS A 122 3.67 52.69 -0.09
CA LYS A 122 5.04 53.16 0.17
C LYS A 122 6.10 52.03 0.15
N TYR A 123 5.67 50.77 0.29
CA TYR A 123 6.55 49.59 0.26
C TYR A 123 6.61 48.90 -1.11
N TYR A 124 5.78 49.32 -2.08
CA TYR A 124 5.66 48.63 -3.37
C TYR A 124 7.01 48.57 -4.11
N GLN A 125 7.71 49.70 -4.22
CA GLN A 125 9.00 49.75 -4.90
C GLN A 125 10.06 48.86 -4.23
N LEU A 126 10.14 48.89 -2.90
CA LEU A 126 11.05 48.02 -2.14
C LEU A 126 10.81 46.53 -2.44
N PHE A 127 9.55 46.11 -2.54
CA PHE A 127 9.22 44.71 -2.84
C PHE A 127 9.54 44.35 -4.30
N CYS A 128 9.34 45.27 -5.25
CA CYS A 128 9.79 45.09 -6.63
C CYS A 128 11.30 44.88 -6.70
N ASP A 129 12.07 45.69 -5.97
CA ASP A 129 13.53 45.61 -5.95
C ASP A 129 14.01 44.26 -5.38
N LEU A 130 13.42 43.79 -4.27
CA LEU A 130 13.71 42.48 -3.67
C LEU A 130 13.40 41.32 -4.63
N THR A 131 12.28 41.40 -5.36
CA THR A 131 11.93 40.39 -6.37
C THR A 131 12.91 40.42 -7.54
N ALA A 132 13.29 41.61 -8.02
CA ALA A 132 14.26 41.76 -9.10
C ALA A 132 15.64 41.20 -8.72
N GLU A 133 16.09 41.42 -7.47
CA GLU A 133 17.33 40.80 -6.95
C GLU A 133 17.27 39.27 -7.02
N GLY A 134 16.18 38.68 -6.54
CA GLY A 134 16.01 37.22 -6.58
C GLY A 134 15.88 36.66 -8.01
N GLU A 135 15.29 37.41 -8.95
CA GLU A 135 15.22 37.04 -10.36
C GLU A 135 16.61 37.06 -11.01
N GLN A 136 17.40 38.10 -10.77
CA GLN A 136 18.78 38.20 -11.26
C GLN A 136 19.70 37.12 -10.67
N ALA A 137 19.46 36.73 -9.42
CA ALA A 137 20.15 35.61 -8.77
C ALA A 137 19.66 34.22 -9.23
N GLY A 138 18.63 34.15 -10.08
CA GLY A 138 18.07 32.89 -10.58
C GLY A 138 17.29 32.08 -9.53
N LEU A 139 16.82 32.71 -8.45
CA LEU A 139 16.11 32.03 -7.35
C LEU A 139 14.70 31.58 -7.74
N TYR A 140 14.11 32.16 -8.78
CA TYR A 140 12.74 31.87 -9.21
C TYR A 140 12.64 30.93 -10.41
N GLU A 141 13.75 30.36 -10.91
CA GLU A 141 13.76 29.43 -12.05
C GLU A 141 13.00 28.13 -11.75
N ASN A 142 13.11 27.61 -10.52
CA ASN A 142 12.37 26.45 -10.06
C ASN A 142 11.42 26.84 -8.92
N THR A 143 10.21 27.27 -9.28
CA THR A 143 9.21 27.77 -8.32
C THR A 143 8.62 26.70 -7.40
N ARG A 144 8.97 25.41 -7.58
CA ARG A 144 8.44 24.30 -6.75
C ARG A 144 9.15 24.15 -5.41
N MET A 145 10.41 24.60 -5.30
CA MET A 145 11.25 24.39 -4.10
C MET A 145 11.41 25.62 -3.18
N ILE A 146 10.69 26.71 -3.46
CA ILE A 146 10.96 28.03 -2.86
C ILE A 146 9.97 28.48 -1.78
N GLY A 147 9.03 27.60 -1.41
CA GLY A 147 7.94 27.94 -0.51
C GLY A 147 8.30 27.99 0.98
N PHE A 148 9.48 27.49 1.37
CA PHE A 148 9.87 27.28 2.77
C PHE A 148 11.23 27.91 3.09
N LYS A 149 11.40 28.40 4.33
CA LYS A 149 12.55 29.20 4.77
C LYS A 149 13.91 28.53 4.51
N GLY A 150 14.11 27.32 5.02
CA GLY A 150 15.36 26.57 4.88
C GLY A 150 15.65 26.17 3.44
N SER A 151 14.64 25.85 2.62
CA SER A 151 14.83 25.59 1.19
C SER A 151 15.26 26.86 0.44
N TRP A 152 14.71 28.00 0.82
CA TRP A 152 15.06 29.32 0.27
C TRP A 152 16.49 29.73 0.64
N GLU A 153 16.88 29.60 1.90
CA GLU A 153 18.24 29.90 2.39
C GLU A 153 19.29 29.01 1.70
N ARG A 154 19.02 27.71 1.54
CA ARG A 154 19.91 26.79 0.81
C ARG A 154 20.02 27.16 -0.68
N LEU A 155 18.92 27.55 -1.31
CA LEU A 155 18.93 27.95 -2.72
C LEU A 155 19.77 29.22 -2.92
N ILE A 156 19.66 30.19 -2.01
CA ILE A 156 20.46 31.41 -1.99
C ILE A 156 21.94 31.08 -1.89
N ALA A 157 22.32 30.24 -0.90
CA ALA A 157 23.69 29.78 -0.74
C ALA A 157 24.21 29.03 -1.98
N LYS A 158 23.40 28.12 -2.55
CA LYS A 158 23.74 27.35 -3.77
C LYS A 158 24.00 28.25 -4.98
N LYS A 159 23.27 29.36 -5.11
CA LYS A 159 23.47 30.34 -6.19
C LYS A 159 24.64 31.29 -5.92
N GLY A 160 25.37 31.12 -4.81
CA GLY A 160 26.55 31.92 -4.44
C GLY A 160 26.20 33.26 -3.78
N TYR A 161 25.02 33.35 -3.18
CA TYR A 161 24.55 34.55 -2.50
C TYR A 161 24.36 34.28 -1.00
N GLU A 162 24.30 35.35 -0.22
CA GLU A 162 23.91 35.35 1.18
C GLU A 162 22.88 36.46 1.44
N LEU A 163 22.04 36.28 2.46
CA LEU A 163 21.11 37.32 2.91
C LEU A 163 21.75 38.13 4.03
N VAL A 164 22.03 39.40 3.76
CA VAL A 164 22.45 40.37 4.78
C VAL A 164 21.38 41.45 4.86
N ASP A 165 20.79 41.63 6.04
CA ASP A 165 19.65 42.55 6.28
C ASP A 165 18.50 42.40 5.26
N GLY A 166 18.24 41.16 4.84
CA GLY A 166 17.18 40.83 3.89
C GLY A 166 17.49 41.15 2.42
N ARG A 167 18.71 41.55 2.08
CA ARG A 167 19.16 41.80 0.69
C ARG A 167 20.16 40.74 0.25
N LEU A 168 20.19 40.45 -1.05
CA LEU A 168 21.11 39.45 -1.62
C LEU A 168 22.48 40.07 -1.91
N PHE A 169 23.53 39.51 -1.30
CA PHE A 169 24.92 39.86 -1.59
C PHE A 169 25.65 38.66 -2.16
N ARG A 170 26.55 38.87 -3.13
CA ARG A 170 27.46 37.81 -3.58
C ARG A 170 28.46 37.52 -2.47
N SER A 171 28.53 36.27 -2.01
CA SER A 171 29.53 35.88 -1.04
C SER A 171 30.93 36.00 -1.66
N SER A 172 31.76 36.91 -1.13
CA SER A 172 33.13 37.19 -1.59
C SER A 172 34.15 36.06 -1.32
N ALA A 173 33.69 34.99 -0.67
CA ALA A 173 34.41 33.73 -0.61
C ALA A 173 33.55 32.69 -1.36
N VAL A 174 34.11 32.10 -2.41
CA VAL A 174 33.69 30.76 -2.81
C VAL A 174 34.13 29.86 -1.66
N GLN A 175 33.33 29.80 -0.60
CA GLN A 175 33.40 28.69 0.32
C GLN A 175 32.92 27.49 -0.47
N SER A 176 33.87 26.66 -0.90
CA SER A 176 33.59 25.23 -1.09
C SER A 176 32.79 24.77 0.13
N PRO A 177 31.60 24.18 -0.05
CA PRO A 177 30.73 23.83 1.06
C PRO A 177 31.35 22.64 1.79
N ASP A 178 32.23 22.92 2.74
CA ASP A 178 32.79 21.93 3.64
C ASP A 178 32.44 22.34 5.07
N ASN A 179 31.30 21.79 5.54
CA ASN A 179 30.96 21.44 6.93
C ASN A 179 29.46 21.35 7.23
N ASP A 180 28.59 21.26 6.22
CA ASP A 180 27.46 20.33 6.34
C ASP A 180 27.93 19.03 5.71
N LYS A 181 27.91 17.91 6.44
CA LYS A 181 28.23 16.59 5.87
C LYS A 181 27.36 16.41 4.62
N THR A 182 27.94 16.56 3.42
CA THR A 182 27.23 16.35 2.16
C THR A 182 26.83 14.90 2.10
N ILE A 183 25.55 14.62 2.34
CA ILE A 183 25.00 13.27 2.30
C ILE A 183 24.93 12.84 0.83
N ASP A 184 25.63 11.77 0.49
CA ASP A 184 25.79 11.29 -0.88
C ASP A 184 24.59 10.45 -1.34
N ARG A 185 23.41 11.08 -1.48
CA ARG A 185 22.14 10.40 -1.83
C ARG A 185 22.27 9.47 -3.04
N HIS A 186 23.07 9.87 -4.05
CA HIS A 186 23.28 9.13 -5.29
C HIS A 186 23.95 7.75 -5.14
N LEU A 187 24.60 7.48 -3.99
CA LEU A 187 25.26 6.21 -3.68
C LEU A 187 24.30 5.13 -3.15
N THR A 188 23.02 5.47 -2.94
CA THR A 188 21.99 4.52 -2.51
C THR A 188 21.47 3.64 -3.64
N ALA A 189 21.66 4.05 -4.91
CA ALA A 189 21.29 3.26 -6.07
C ALA A 189 22.23 2.05 -6.23
N ILE A 190 21.70 0.85 -6.03
CA ILE A 190 22.43 -0.43 -6.13
C ILE A 190 22.24 -1.00 -7.55
N VAL A 191 23.30 -1.59 -8.12
CA VAL A 191 23.23 -2.35 -9.38
C VAL A 191 22.57 -3.70 -9.12
N ARG A 192 21.50 -4.01 -9.84
CA ARG A 192 20.81 -5.31 -9.77
C ARG A 192 20.56 -5.89 -11.16
N HIS A 193 20.47 -7.21 -11.23
CA HIS A 193 20.21 -7.98 -12.46
C HIS A 193 18.78 -8.53 -12.55
N GLU A 194 17.90 -8.11 -11.64
CA GLU A 194 16.50 -8.56 -11.57
C GLU A 194 15.60 -7.37 -11.23
N LEU A 195 14.30 -7.49 -11.56
CA LEU A 195 13.28 -6.53 -11.16
C LEU A 195 13.29 -6.26 -9.64
N SER A 196 13.08 -5.01 -9.28
CA SER A 196 12.83 -4.61 -7.89
C SER A 196 11.62 -5.30 -7.28
N ALA A 197 11.62 -5.42 -5.94
CA ALA A 197 10.48 -5.95 -5.20
C ALA A 197 9.11 -5.31 -5.59
N PRO A 198 8.97 -3.96 -5.73
CA PRO A 198 7.72 -3.37 -6.19
C PRO A 198 7.33 -3.78 -7.61
N LEU A 199 8.27 -3.89 -8.56
CA LEU A 199 7.93 -4.33 -9.92
C LEU A 199 7.67 -5.83 -10.04
N LYS A 200 8.35 -6.66 -9.23
CA LYS A 200 8.02 -8.09 -9.09
C LYS A 200 6.58 -8.27 -8.61
N SER A 201 6.13 -7.43 -7.68
CA SER A 201 4.73 -7.46 -7.21
C SER A 201 3.73 -7.11 -8.32
N LEU A 202 4.08 -6.21 -9.25
CA LEU A 202 3.23 -5.89 -10.41
C LEU A 202 3.13 -7.05 -11.39
N ALA A 203 4.25 -7.70 -11.72
CA ALA A 203 4.26 -8.89 -12.57
C ALA A 203 3.28 -9.94 -12.05
N LYS A 204 3.43 -10.26 -10.76
CA LYS A 204 2.63 -11.27 -10.08
C LYS A 204 1.13 -10.97 -10.15
N ASN A 205 0.76 -9.71 -9.95
CA ASN A 205 -0.63 -9.28 -9.94
C ASN A 205 -1.18 -8.97 -11.35
N GLY A 206 -0.45 -9.31 -12.41
CA GLY A 206 -0.91 -9.19 -13.80
C GLY A 206 -0.88 -7.77 -14.35
N PHE A 207 -0.19 -6.84 -13.69
CA PHE A 207 -0.09 -5.45 -14.14
C PHE A 207 1.03 -5.22 -15.19
N LEU A 208 1.88 -6.23 -15.42
CA LEU A 208 2.93 -6.21 -16.45
C LEU A 208 2.54 -7.01 -17.70
N SER A 209 1.25 -7.04 -18.04
CA SER A 209 0.72 -7.76 -19.22
C SER A 209 1.01 -7.07 -20.57
N GLY A 210 1.51 -5.82 -20.54
CA GLY A 210 1.66 -4.96 -21.72
C GLY A 210 0.45 -4.07 -21.99
N ASP A 211 -0.65 -4.21 -21.24
CA ASP A 211 -1.86 -3.39 -21.40
C ASP A 211 -1.76 -2.01 -20.74
N TYR A 212 -0.68 -1.74 -20.01
CA TYR A 212 -0.49 -0.53 -19.20
C TYR A 212 0.85 0.13 -19.51
N SER A 213 0.84 1.46 -19.62
CA SER A 213 2.07 2.26 -19.66
C SER A 213 2.68 2.39 -18.26
N ILE A 214 4.02 2.30 -18.16
CA ILE A 214 4.74 2.31 -16.89
C ILE A 214 5.70 3.49 -16.81
N PHE A 215 5.74 4.15 -15.66
CA PHE A 215 6.72 5.19 -15.35
C PHE A 215 7.43 4.91 -14.02
N ASP A 216 8.77 4.87 -14.04
CA ASP A 216 9.61 4.67 -12.85
C ASP A 216 10.19 6.00 -12.36
N TYR A 217 9.63 6.51 -11.26
CA TYR A 217 10.02 7.75 -10.60
C TYR A 217 11.19 7.49 -9.65
N GLY A 218 12.35 8.04 -9.98
CA GLY A 218 13.61 7.74 -9.28
C GLY A 218 14.22 6.42 -9.72
N CYS A 219 14.27 6.17 -11.03
CA CYS A 219 14.70 4.89 -11.61
C CYS A 219 16.18 4.54 -11.37
N GLY A 220 16.96 5.44 -10.76
CA GLY A 220 18.40 5.28 -10.57
C GLY A 220 19.11 4.98 -11.88
N ARG A 221 19.90 3.90 -11.89
CA ARG A 221 20.68 3.45 -13.06
C ARG A 221 19.84 2.77 -14.15
N GLY A 222 18.52 2.65 -13.95
CA GLY A 222 17.58 2.08 -14.93
C GLY A 222 17.67 0.57 -15.09
N ASP A 223 18.06 -0.18 -14.05
CA ASP A 223 18.08 -1.65 -14.08
C ASP A 223 16.69 -2.23 -14.33
N ASP A 224 15.70 -1.72 -13.60
CA ASP A 224 14.29 -2.11 -13.73
C ASP A 224 13.74 -1.81 -15.13
N LEU A 225 14.09 -0.65 -15.70
CA LEU A 225 13.66 -0.25 -17.04
C LEU A 225 14.21 -1.20 -18.12
N ARG A 226 15.51 -1.57 -18.03
CA ARG A 226 16.13 -2.52 -18.96
C ARG A 226 15.42 -3.88 -18.94
N GLU A 227 15.03 -4.33 -17.75
CA GLU A 227 14.36 -5.62 -17.58
C GLU A 227 12.92 -5.61 -18.12
N LEU A 228 12.19 -4.51 -17.90
CA LEU A 228 10.86 -4.31 -18.49
C LEU A 228 10.91 -4.22 -20.03
N GLU A 229 11.88 -3.47 -20.58
CA GLU A 229 12.11 -3.37 -22.02
C GLU A 229 12.46 -4.74 -22.63
N ALA A 230 13.27 -5.55 -21.95
CA ALA A 230 13.60 -6.92 -22.40
C ALA A 230 12.37 -7.85 -22.49
N HIS A 231 11.31 -7.55 -21.73
CA HIS A 231 10.02 -8.25 -21.76
C HIS A 231 8.99 -7.59 -22.69
N GLY A 232 9.39 -6.58 -23.48
CA GLY A 232 8.52 -5.87 -24.43
C GLY A 232 7.50 -4.94 -23.79
N ILE A 233 7.73 -4.51 -22.54
CA ILE A 233 6.84 -3.63 -21.79
C ILE A 233 7.27 -2.18 -22.02
N ASP A 234 6.32 -1.32 -22.39
CA ASP A 234 6.54 0.12 -22.56
C ASP A 234 6.72 0.80 -21.19
N ALA A 235 7.98 1.11 -20.85
CA ALA A 235 8.36 1.68 -19.57
C ALA A 235 9.33 2.85 -19.76
N LEU A 236 9.01 3.97 -19.11
CA LEU A 236 9.86 5.16 -19.06
C LEU A 236 10.29 5.42 -17.61
N GLY A 237 11.31 6.24 -17.41
CA GLY A 237 11.69 6.62 -16.05
C GLY A 237 12.59 7.83 -15.97
N TRP A 238 12.55 8.46 -14.80
CA TRP A 238 13.28 9.67 -14.48
C TRP A 238 14.08 9.48 -13.20
N ASP A 239 15.27 10.07 -13.12
CA ASP A 239 16.07 10.09 -11.89
C ASP A 239 16.81 11.42 -11.77
N LEU A 240 16.83 12.01 -10.57
CA LEU A 240 17.45 13.32 -10.34
C LEU A 240 18.95 13.37 -10.70
N ASN A 241 19.68 12.25 -10.55
CA ASN A 241 21.13 12.20 -10.75
C ASN A 241 21.51 11.42 -12.01
N TYR A 242 20.82 10.32 -12.28
CA TYR A 242 21.20 9.39 -13.35
C TYR A 242 20.47 9.65 -14.67
N ARG A 243 19.28 10.26 -14.64
CA ARG A 243 18.48 10.62 -15.82
C ARG A 243 17.75 11.97 -15.62
N PRO A 244 18.47 13.07 -15.35
CA PRO A 244 17.85 14.35 -15.01
C PRO A 244 17.09 14.98 -16.18
N ASP A 245 17.54 14.73 -17.41
CA ASP A 245 17.00 15.29 -18.65
C ASP A 245 15.80 14.50 -19.21
N ALA A 246 15.41 13.39 -18.57
CA ALA A 246 14.24 12.63 -18.97
C ALA A 246 12.96 13.39 -18.62
N ASP A 247 11.98 13.39 -19.53
CA ASP A 247 10.67 13.98 -19.24
C ASP A 247 9.89 13.13 -18.23
N LYS A 248 9.19 13.82 -17.32
CA LYS A 248 8.21 13.17 -16.45
C LYS A 248 6.91 13.00 -17.23
N VAL A 249 6.53 11.76 -17.48
CA VAL A 249 5.39 11.40 -18.34
C VAL A 249 4.25 10.85 -17.50
N ILE A 250 3.02 11.19 -17.90
CA ILE A 250 1.80 10.62 -17.32
C ILE A 250 1.64 9.19 -17.85
N SER A 251 1.50 8.23 -16.95
CA SER A 251 1.37 6.80 -17.28
C SER A 251 0.26 6.13 -16.48
N ASP A 252 -0.22 4.98 -16.96
CA ASP A 252 -1.22 4.18 -16.25
C ASP A 252 -0.72 3.77 -14.86
N ILE A 253 0.52 3.32 -14.80
CA ILE A 253 1.16 2.83 -13.58
C ILE A 253 2.44 3.64 -13.32
N VAL A 254 2.57 4.17 -12.10
CA VAL A 254 3.78 4.86 -11.65
C VAL A 254 4.39 4.12 -10.47
N ASN A 255 5.69 3.82 -10.54
CA ASN A 255 6.48 3.30 -9.43
C ASN A 255 7.29 4.44 -8.80
N ILE A 256 7.27 4.57 -7.47
CA ILE A 256 8.21 5.39 -6.70
C ILE A 256 8.92 4.50 -5.67
N GLY A 257 9.71 3.57 -6.19
CA GLY A 257 10.31 2.50 -5.40
C GLY A 257 11.57 2.95 -4.67
N PHE A 258 11.57 2.87 -3.34
CA PHE A 258 12.71 3.17 -2.45
C PHE A 258 13.28 4.61 -2.52
N VAL A 259 12.53 5.54 -3.11
CA VAL A 259 12.96 6.95 -3.26
C VAL A 259 12.73 7.74 -1.98
N ILE A 260 11.55 7.60 -1.36
CA ILE A 260 11.21 8.43 -0.20
C ILE A 260 12.11 8.14 1.00
N ASN A 261 12.67 6.94 1.13
CA ASN A 261 13.57 6.62 2.24
C ASN A 261 14.97 7.23 2.12
N VAL A 262 15.38 7.75 0.95
CA VAL A 262 16.71 8.35 0.76
C VAL A 262 16.70 9.88 0.80
N ILE A 263 15.53 10.48 0.99
CA ILE A 263 15.33 11.93 1.09
C ILE A 263 15.26 12.33 2.57
N GLU A 264 16.22 13.13 3.04
CA GLU A 264 16.29 13.55 4.44
C GLU A 264 15.28 14.62 4.85
N ASP A 265 14.77 15.37 3.89
CA ASP A 265 13.78 16.41 4.12
C ASP A 265 12.36 15.86 3.98
N ARG A 266 11.55 16.02 5.02
CA ARG A 266 10.19 15.45 5.05
C ARG A 266 9.28 16.09 4.00
N ASP A 267 9.43 17.39 3.75
CA ASP A 267 8.59 18.10 2.79
C ASP A 267 8.97 17.70 1.36
N GLU A 268 10.27 17.56 1.08
CA GLU A 268 10.75 17.01 -0.20
C GLU A 268 10.24 15.58 -0.45
N ARG A 269 10.11 14.74 0.60
CA ARG A 269 9.48 13.41 0.47
C ARG A 269 8.01 13.52 0.04
N ILE A 270 7.26 14.44 0.66
CA ILE A 270 5.84 14.66 0.33
C ILE A 270 5.73 15.16 -1.11
N GLU A 271 6.59 16.10 -1.53
CA GLU A 271 6.62 16.62 -2.89
C GLU A 271 6.95 15.53 -3.92
N ALA A 272 7.93 14.66 -3.66
CA ALA A 272 8.26 13.55 -4.54
C ALA A 272 7.09 12.57 -4.69
N LEU A 273 6.42 12.24 -3.57
CA LEU A 273 5.26 11.35 -3.56
C LEU A 273 4.06 11.94 -4.30
N LEU A 274 3.74 13.23 -4.06
CA LEU A 274 2.69 13.94 -4.78
C LEU A 274 3.01 14.06 -6.27
N GLY A 275 4.27 14.32 -6.63
CA GLY A 275 4.72 14.36 -8.01
C GLY A 275 4.52 13.03 -8.73
N ALA A 276 4.86 11.90 -8.09
CA ALA A 276 4.59 10.57 -8.63
C ALA A 276 3.07 10.28 -8.74
N TRP A 277 2.29 10.73 -7.76
CA TRP A 277 0.83 10.60 -7.78
C TRP A 277 0.18 11.36 -8.95
N GLU A 278 0.63 12.57 -9.25
CA GLU A 278 0.13 13.37 -10.38
C GLU A 278 0.37 12.70 -11.73
N LEU A 279 1.48 11.95 -11.87
CA LEU A 279 1.82 11.22 -13.10
C LEU A 279 1.02 9.92 -13.27
N SER A 280 0.42 9.38 -12.20
CA SER A 280 -0.35 8.13 -12.27
C SER A 280 -1.77 8.34 -12.78
N GLN A 281 -2.27 7.48 -13.67
CA GLN A 281 -3.68 7.46 -14.10
C GLN A 281 -4.49 6.37 -13.40
N LYS A 282 -3.90 5.18 -13.16
CA LYS A 282 -4.61 4.03 -12.59
C LYS A 282 -4.04 3.58 -11.26
N LEU A 283 -2.73 3.40 -11.15
CA LEU A 283 -2.06 2.84 -9.98
C LEU A 283 -0.74 3.57 -9.68
N LEU A 284 -0.53 3.93 -8.41
CA LEU A 284 0.76 4.33 -7.86
C LEU A 284 1.28 3.24 -6.93
N ILE A 285 2.54 2.85 -7.10
CA ILE A 285 3.24 1.92 -6.20
C ILE A 285 4.27 2.71 -5.41
N VAL A 286 4.20 2.60 -4.09
CA VAL A 286 5.15 3.24 -3.19
C VAL A 286 5.87 2.16 -2.40
N SER A 287 7.20 2.20 -2.38
CA SER A 287 7.97 1.34 -1.48
C SER A 287 9.05 2.10 -0.71
N ALA A 288 9.31 1.65 0.53
CA ALA A 288 10.37 2.18 1.37
C ALA A 288 10.94 1.09 2.29
N MET A 289 12.15 1.31 2.79
CA MET A 289 12.77 0.35 3.72
C MET A 289 12.10 0.40 5.09
N LEU A 290 11.81 -0.79 5.62
CA LEU A 290 11.35 -0.96 6.99
C LEU A 290 12.53 -1.13 7.95
N GLY A 291 12.37 -0.72 9.21
CA GLY A 291 13.37 -0.99 10.24
C GLY A 291 12.79 -0.98 11.65
N ASN A 292 13.40 -1.78 12.52
CA ASN A 292 13.08 -1.84 13.95
C ASN A 292 14.11 -1.04 14.78
N GLU A 293 13.79 -0.77 16.05
CA GLU A 293 14.66 0.01 16.94
C GLU A 293 16.06 -0.60 17.09
N THR A 294 16.17 -1.92 17.06
CA THR A 294 17.44 -2.66 17.14
C THR A 294 18.33 -2.44 15.92
N LEU A 295 17.76 -2.31 14.72
CA LEU A 295 18.48 -1.99 13.50
C LEU A 295 18.87 -0.50 13.48
N ILE A 296 17.92 0.38 13.81
CA ILE A 296 18.12 1.84 13.77
C ILE A 296 19.18 2.28 14.77
N SER A 297 19.22 1.68 15.96
CA SER A 297 20.20 2.02 17.03
C SER A 297 21.65 1.71 16.68
N GLN A 298 21.92 0.96 15.60
CA GLN A 298 23.28 0.66 15.14
C GLN A 298 23.88 1.80 14.30
N PHE A 299 23.07 2.75 13.84
CA PHE A 299 23.49 3.83 12.95
C PHE A 299 23.50 5.19 13.67
N GLN A 300 24.21 6.16 13.09
CA GLN A 300 24.21 7.52 13.62
C GLN A 300 22.85 8.18 13.34
N PRO A 301 22.08 8.61 14.36
CA PRO A 301 20.82 9.32 14.15
C PRO A 301 21.06 10.65 13.42
N TYR A 302 20.21 10.96 12.44
CA TYR A 302 20.25 12.23 11.71
C TYR A 302 18.84 12.60 11.24
N LYS A 303 18.36 13.77 11.67
CA LYS A 303 16.96 14.20 11.50
C LYS A 303 15.99 13.09 11.97
N ASP A 304 15.10 12.62 11.10
CA ASP A 304 14.15 11.55 11.39
C ASP A 304 14.61 10.16 10.91
N GLY A 305 15.83 10.05 10.40
CA GLY A 305 16.44 8.82 9.93
C GLY A 305 17.85 8.62 10.47
N VAL A 306 18.70 7.95 9.69
CA VAL A 306 20.07 7.64 10.07
C VAL A 306 21.06 7.93 8.93
N ILE A 307 22.31 8.19 9.30
CA ILE A 307 23.43 8.20 8.35
C ILE A 307 24.09 6.82 8.35
N THR A 308 24.20 6.22 7.17
CA THR A 308 24.87 4.93 6.98
C THR A 308 26.39 5.08 7.00
N SER A 309 27.12 3.96 7.08
CA SER A 309 28.58 3.95 6.96
C SER A 309 29.11 4.47 5.62
N ARG A 310 28.26 4.58 4.59
CA ARG A 310 28.58 5.16 3.28
C ARG A 310 28.24 6.66 3.18
N ASN A 311 27.96 7.32 4.31
CA ASN A 311 27.56 8.72 4.37
C ASN A 311 26.27 9.03 3.56
N THR A 312 25.34 8.06 3.50
CA THR A 312 24.03 8.23 2.88
C THR A 312 22.94 8.35 3.95
N PHE A 313 21.89 9.12 3.68
CA PHE A 313 20.70 9.18 4.54
C PHE A 313 19.78 7.99 4.24
N GLN A 314 19.20 7.45 5.31
CA GLN A 314 18.19 6.41 5.22
C GLN A 314 17.11 6.63 6.29
N LYS A 315 15.87 6.83 5.87
CA LYS A 315 14.69 6.74 6.74
C LYS A 315 14.19 5.30 6.72
N TYR A 316 14.24 4.66 7.88
CA TYR A 316 13.54 3.40 8.12
C TYR A 316 12.14 3.71 8.64
N TYR A 317 11.14 3.11 8.02
CA TYR A 317 9.75 3.25 8.43
C TYR A 317 9.30 2.03 9.23
N THR A 318 8.30 2.20 10.10
CA THR A 318 7.44 1.06 10.44
C THR A 318 6.38 0.87 9.35
N GLN A 319 5.80 -0.33 9.27
CA GLN A 319 4.75 -0.62 8.29
C GLN A 319 3.57 0.36 8.42
N ALA A 320 3.11 0.60 9.67
CA ALA A 320 2.02 1.54 9.96
C ALA A 320 2.42 3.01 9.70
N GLU A 321 3.65 3.41 10.04
CA GLU A 321 4.15 4.77 9.77
C GLU A 321 4.18 5.07 8.27
N LEU A 322 4.68 4.11 7.46
CA LEU A 322 4.71 4.26 6.01
C LEU A 322 3.30 4.39 5.43
N LYS A 323 2.36 3.54 5.86
CA LYS A 323 0.95 3.64 5.45
C LYS A 323 0.37 5.01 5.76
N ALA A 324 0.51 5.46 7.01
CA ALA A 324 -0.01 6.75 7.45
C ALA A 324 0.65 7.91 6.68
N PHE A 325 1.97 7.86 6.44
CA PHE A 325 2.68 8.86 5.66
C PHE A 325 2.14 8.97 4.23
N ILE A 326 1.91 7.83 3.57
CA ILE A 326 1.34 7.77 2.22
C ILE A 326 -0.08 8.34 2.24
N GLU A 327 -0.97 7.79 3.05
CA GLU A 327 -2.39 8.17 3.11
C GLU A 327 -2.59 9.65 3.45
N MET A 328 -1.78 10.19 4.36
CA MET A 328 -1.82 11.62 4.72
C MET A 328 -1.30 12.53 3.61
N SER A 329 -0.38 12.03 2.77
CA SER A 329 0.22 12.81 1.69
C SER A 329 -0.68 12.84 0.45
N VAL A 330 -1.21 11.70 0.01
CA VAL A 330 -2.03 11.60 -1.21
C VAL A 330 -3.55 11.69 -0.98
N ASP A 331 -4.01 11.65 0.28
CA ASP A 331 -5.43 11.60 0.69
C ASP A 331 -6.23 10.42 0.08
N GLU A 332 -5.54 9.31 -0.19
CA GLU A 332 -6.11 8.08 -0.74
C GLU A 332 -5.71 6.87 0.10
N ASN A 333 -6.50 5.79 0.03
CA ASN A 333 -6.22 4.55 0.78
C ASN A 333 -4.98 3.84 0.23
N ALA A 334 -4.10 3.37 1.12
CA ALA A 334 -2.90 2.63 0.76
C ALA A 334 -3.09 1.14 1.09
N ILE A 335 -3.11 0.28 0.09
CA ILE A 335 -3.30 -1.16 0.26
C ILE A 335 -1.93 -1.83 0.42
N ALA A 336 -1.70 -2.50 1.55
CA ALA A 336 -0.46 -3.26 1.77
C ALA A 336 -0.43 -4.49 0.85
N VAL A 337 0.62 -4.57 0.02
CA VAL A 337 0.87 -5.71 -0.89
C VAL A 337 2.03 -6.56 -0.39
N ALA A 338 3.04 -5.96 0.22
CA ALA A 338 4.14 -6.66 0.89
C ALA A 338 4.75 -5.75 1.97
N PRO A 339 5.69 -6.25 2.80
CA PRO A 339 6.43 -5.42 3.74
C PRO A 339 7.09 -4.23 3.03
N GLY A 340 6.70 -3.02 3.43
CA GLY A 340 7.22 -1.78 2.86
C GLY A 340 6.73 -1.48 1.44
N ILE A 341 5.72 -2.18 0.90
CA ILE A 341 5.17 -1.97 -0.45
C ILE A 341 3.66 -1.75 -0.39
N TYR A 342 3.22 -0.62 -0.93
CA TYR A 342 1.83 -0.19 -0.95
C TYR A 342 1.34 0.14 -2.36
N TYR A 343 0.12 -0.28 -2.67
CA TYR A 343 -0.61 0.11 -3.87
C TYR A 343 -1.66 1.18 -3.54
N ILE A 344 -1.67 2.25 -4.33
CA ILE A 344 -2.62 3.35 -4.24
C ILE A 344 -3.33 3.45 -5.58
N PHE A 345 -4.59 3.04 -5.62
CA PHE A 345 -5.37 3.03 -6.86
C PHE A 345 -6.05 4.38 -7.08
N LYS A 346 -5.78 5.00 -8.22
CA LYS A 346 -6.56 6.12 -8.76
C LYS A 346 -7.79 5.61 -9.52
N ASP A 347 -7.65 4.49 -10.24
CA ASP A 347 -8.78 3.77 -10.85
C ASP A 347 -9.46 2.88 -9.81
N LYS A 348 -10.69 3.26 -9.44
CA LYS A 348 -11.45 2.57 -8.39
C LYS A 348 -12.06 1.26 -8.86
N GLN A 349 -12.30 1.05 -10.15
CA GLN A 349 -12.78 -0.24 -10.66
C GLN A 349 -11.65 -1.27 -10.61
N LEU A 350 -10.45 -0.84 -11.00
CA LEU A 350 -9.24 -1.67 -10.93
C LEU A 350 -8.93 -2.08 -9.48
N GLU A 351 -9.08 -1.16 -8.53
CA GLU A 351 -8.94 -1.44 -7.08
C GLU A 351 -9.89 -2.56 -6.62
N GLN A 352 -11.17 -2.51 -7.01
CA GLN A 352 -12.14 -3.53 -6.59
C GLN A 352 -11.85 -4.88 -7.23
N HIS A 353 -11.46 -4.90 -8.50
CA HIS A 353 -11.08 -6.14 -9.18
C HIS A 353 -9.87 -6.80 -8.50
N PHE A 354 -8.86 -6.00 -8.15
CA PHE A 354 -7.69 -6.46 -7.40
C PHE A 354 -8.07 -7.09 -6.05
N LEU A 355 -8.87 -6.40 -5.24
CA LEU A 355 -9.29 -6.87 -3.91
C LEU A 355 -10.15 -8.14 -3.96
N GLN A 356 -11.04 -8.26 -4.94
CA GLN A 356 -11.88 -9.46 -5.10
C GLN A 356 -11.05 -10.69 -5.49
N ASN A 357 -10.10 -10.52 -6.42
CA ASN A 357 -9.25 -11.62 -6.86
C ASN A 357 -8.29 -12.08 -5.76
N ARG A 358 -7.85 -11.18 -4.88
CA ARG A 358 -6.94 -11.49 -3.76
C ARG A 358 -7.47 -12.58 -2.81
N HIS A 359 -8.78 -12.69 -2.65
CA HIS A 359 -9.41 -13.64 -1.72
C HIS A 359 -10.10 -14.82 -2.40
N LYS A 360 -10.10 -14.86 -3.73
CA LYS A 360 -10.74 -15.91 -4.52
C LYS A 360 -9.89 -17.18 -4.46
N ARG A 361 -10.49 -18.30 -4.08
CA ARG A 361 -9.84 -19.61 -4.17
C ARG A 361 -9.58 -19.97 -5.65
N ALA A 362 -8.38 -20.49 -5.95
CA ALA A 362 -8.05 -20.98 -7.28
C ALA A 362 -8.55 -22.44 -7.41
N TYR A 363 -9.63 -22.63 -8.16
CA TYR A 363 -10.24 -23.94 -8.34
C TYR A 363 -9.72 -24.65 -9.60
N LYS A 364 -9.32 -25.90 -9.44
CA LYS A 364 -9.30 -26.89 -10.52
C LYS A 364 -10.45 -27.85 -10.28
N TRP A 365 -11.63 -27.50 -10.81
CA TRP A 365 -12.74 -28.43 -10.85
C TRP A 365 -12.34 -29.62 -11.71
N GLN A 366 -12.10 -30.76 -11.06
CA GLN A 366 -11.91 -32.04 -11.72
C GLN A 366 -13.24 -32.80 -11.61
N HIS A 367 -13.74 -33.32 -12.72
CA HIS A 367 -14.87 -34.24 -12.70
C HIS A 367 -14.43 -35.52 -11.98
N LEU A 368 -14.72 -35.61 -10.68
CA LEU A 368 -14.50 -36.82 -9.88
C LEU A 368 -15.66 -37.81 -10.05
N THR A 369 -16.80 -37.31 -10.54
CA THR A 369 -18.07 -38.02 -10.63
C THR A 369 -18.40 -38.34 -12.09
N ALA A 370 -18.62 -39.61 -12.40
CA ALA A 370 -19.14 -40.01 -13.70
C ALA A 370 -20.64 -39.65 -13.75
N PRO A 371 -21.14 -39.05 -14.85
CA PRO A 371 -22.56 -38.68 -14.94
C PRO A 371 -23.45 -39.92 -14.78
N GLU A 372 -24.36 -39.90 -13.80
CA GLU A 372 -25.35 -40.97 -13.66
C GLU A 372 -26.52 -40.74 -14.63
N PRO A 373 -26.92 -41.74 -15.43
CA PRO A 373 -28.01 -41.57 -16.38
C PRO A 373 -29.37 -41.56 -15.68
N VAL A 374 -30.04 -40.41 -15.64
CA VAL A 374 -31.46 -40.29 -15.24
C VAL A 374 -32.35 -40.26 -16.50
N ASN A 375 -33.41 -41.06 -16.53
CA ASN A 375 -34.18 -41.34 -17.75
C ASN A 375 -35.16 -40.22 -18.14
N GLU A 376 -34.81 -39.46 -19.19
CA GLU A 376 -35.69 -38.73 -20.11
C GLU A 376 -35.03 -38.75 -21.50
N GLU A 377 -35.55 -39.54 -22.45
CA GLU A 377 -34.89 -39.89 -23.72
C GLU A 377 -34.49 -38.66 -24.57
N GLN A 378 -35.31 -37.60 -24.58
CA GLN A 378 -35.01 -36.34 -25.29
C GLN A 378 -33.92 -35.49 -24.63
N ALA A 379 -33.93 -35.42 -23.30
CA ALA A 379 -32.90 -34.71 -22.53
C ALA A 379 -31.53 -35.38 -22.72
N ARG A 380 -31.52 -36.71 -22.81
CA ARG A 380 -30.31 -37.51 -23.03
C ARG A 380 -29.72 -37.30 -24.41
N ILE A 381 -30.54 -37.30 -25.46
CA ILE A 381 -30.08 -37.00 -26.82
C ILE A 381 -29.48 -35.59 -26.88
N LEU A 382 -30.16 -34.61 -26.28
CA LEU A 382 -29.71 -33.21 -26.28
C LEU A 382 -28.37 -33.04 -25.55
N PHE A 383 -28.22 -33.65 -24.37
CA PHE A 383 -26.98 -33.59 -23.59
C PHE A 383 -25.83 -34.27 -24.32
N THR A 384 -26.03 -35.49 -24.85
CA THR A 384 -24.98 -36.23 -25.57
C THR A 384 -24.56 -35.53 -26.87
N GLN A 385 -25.48 -34.90 -27.61
CA GLN A 385 -25.16 -34.15 -28.83
C GLN A 385 -24.30 -32.90 -28.57
N HIS A 386 -24.45 -32.28 -27.40
CA HIS A 386 -23.77 -31.03 -27.04
C HIS A 386 -22.95 -31.16 -25.75
N GLN A 387 -22.36 -32.34 -25.50
CA GLN A 387 -21.72 -32.67 -24.23
C GLN A 387 -20.67 -31.63 -23.79
N GLN A 388 -19.74 -31.25 -24.66
CA GLN A 388 -18.71 -30.25 -24.35
C GLN A 388 -19.29 -28.86 -23.97
N LEU A 389 -20.41 -28.48 -24.59
CA LEU A 389 -21.09 -27.21 -24.29
C LEU A 389 -21.68 -27.27 -22.88
N PHE A 390 -22.36 -28.35 -22.52
CA PHE A 390 -22.97 -28.51 -21.20
C PHE A 390 -21.95 -28.75 -20.08
N GLU A 391 -20.85 -29.45 -20.35
CA GLU A 391 -19.73 -29.59 -19.41
C GLU A 391 -19.05 -28.25 -19.14
N SER A 392 -18.71 -27.47 -20.17
CA SER A 392 -18.13 -26.13 -19.98
C SER A 392 -19.10 -25.15 -19.31
N PHE A 393 -20.40 -25.28 -19.57
CA PHE A 393 -21.44 -24.53 -18.87
C PHE A 393 -21.51 -24.93 -17.38
N TRP A 394 -21.44 -26.23 -17.07
CA TRP A 394 -21.43 -26.74 -15.69
C TRP A 394 -20.21 -26.24 -14.91
N LEU A 395 -19.01 -26.33 -15.49
CA LEU A 395 -17.78 -25.78 -14.88
C LEU A 395 -17.90 -24.27 -14.61
N THR A 396 -18.60 -23.53 -15.48
CA THR A 396 -18.87 -22.10 -15.27
C THR A 396 -19.85 -21.91 -14.10
N CYS A 397 -20.89 -22.75 -13.99
CA CYS A 397 -21.81 -22.73 -12.86
C CYS A 397 -21.08 -23.02 -11.53
N LEU A 398 -20.19 -24.02 -11.49
CA LEU A 398 -19.38 -24.33 -10.32
C LEU A 398 -18.40 -23.19 -9.98
N THR A 399 -17.81 -22.55 -10.98
CA THR A 399 -16.90 -21.40 -10.77
C THR A 399 -17.64 -20.19 -10.18
N LEU A 400 -18.88 -19.97 -10.59
CA LEU A 400 -19.70 -18.87 -10.08
C LEU A 400 -20.48 -19.25 -8.81
N GLY A 401 -20.63 -20.54 -8.49
CA GLY A 401 -21.55 -21.04 -7.45
C GLY A 401 -23.03 -20.76 -7.75
N ARG A 402 -23.37 -20.39 -8.99
CA ARG A 402 -24.73 -20.04 -9.44
C ARG A 402 -24.85 -20.14 -10.96
N CYS A 403 -26.08 -20.01 -11.47
CA CYS A 403 -26.30 -19.90 -12.92
C CYS A 403 -25.63 -18.64 -13.51
N PRO A 404 -24.85 -18.76 -14.61
CA PRO A 404 -24.26 -17.61 -15.29
C PRO A 404 -25.32 -16.76 -16.02
N ALA A 405 -25.13 -15.45 -15.99
CA ALA A 405 -25.83 -14.51 -16.88
C ALA A 405 -25.30 -14.64 -18.32
N ASN A 406 -26.03 -14.06 -19.29
CA ASN A 406 -25.72 -14.20 -20.71
C ASN A 406 -24.31 -13.69 -21.10
N ASN A 407 -23.75 -12.74 -20.35
CA ASN A 407 -22.40 -12.21 -20.59
C ASN A 407 -21.32 -12.81 -19.68
N GLU A 408 -21.67 -13.77 -18.81
CA GLU A 408 -20.72 -14.44 -17.90
C GLU A 408 -20.23 -15.78 -18.45
N TYR A 409 -20.91 -16.33 -19.45
CA TYR A 409 -20.50 -17.53 -20.17
C TYR A 409 -20.36 -17.23 -21.66
N SER A 410 -19.16 -17.46 -22.20
CA SER A 410 -18.77 -17.08 -23.57
C SER A 410 -19.61 -17.76 -24.66
N GLN A 411 -20.23 -18.90 -24.37
CA GLN A 411 -21.07 -19.65 -25.31
C GLN A 411 -22.58 -19.56 -24.97
N SER A 412 -23.01 -18.52 -24.24
CA SER A 412 -24.43 -18.35 -23.86
C SER A 412 -25.39 -18.28 -25.05
N GLU A 413 -24.97 -17.71 -26.19
CA GLU A 413 -25.83 -17.70 -27.40
C GLU A 413 -26.04 -19.13 -27.95
N LYS A 414 -25.03 -20.00 -27.89
CA LYS A 414 -25.19 -21.42 -28.27
C LYS A 414 -26.13 -22.16 -27.33
N ILE A 415 -26.06 -21.88 -26.02
CA ILE A 415 -27.01 -22.42 -25.05
C ILE A 415 -28.45 -21.99 -25.40
N LYS A 416 -28.62 -20.72 -25.77
CA LYS A 416 -29.91 -20.18 -26.18
C LYS A 416 -30.45 -20.84 -27.45
N GLU A 417 -29.60 -21.13 -28.43
CA GLU A 417 -29.97 -21.86 -29.65
C GLU A 417 -30.38 -23.31 -29.36
N VAL A 418 -29.65 -24.00 -28.48
CA VAL A 418 -29.83 -25.43 -28.20
C VAL A 418 -31.01 -25.71 -27.26
N ILE A 419 -31.16 -24.94 -26.18
CA ILE A 419 -32.15 -25.22 -25.12
C ILE A 419 -32.98 -23.99 -24.69
N GLY A 420 -32.66 -22.82 -25.23
CA GLY A 420 -33.44 -21.59 -25.06
C GLY A 420 -32.94 -20.65 -23.97
N SER A 421 -32.40 -21.13 -22.84
CA SER A 421 -31.86 -20.24 -21.80
C SER A 421 -30.88 -20.93 -20.85
N ASN A 422 -30.01 -20.14 -20.21
CA ASN A 422 -29.07 -20.63 -19.18
C ASN A 422 -29.79 -21.29 -18.01
N LYS A 423 -31.00 -20.85 -17.63
CA LYS A 423 -31.79 -21.51 -16.58
C LYS A 423 -32.26 -22.91 -16.98
N LYS A 424 -32.69 -23.08 -18.24
CA LYS A 424 -33.07 -24.41 -18.75
C LYS A 424 -31.84 -25.31 -18.90
N ALA A 425 -30.70 -24.75 -19.32
CA ALA A 425 -29.44 -25.47 -19.33
C ALA A 425 -29.04 -25.94 -17.92
N LEU A 426 -29.15 -25.08 -16.90
CA LEU A 426 -28.88 -25.46 -15.52
C LEU A 426 -29.79 -26.62 -15.06
N GLN A 427 -31.09 -26.55 -15.35
CA GLN A 427 -32.02 -27.65 -15.04
C GLN A 427 -31.66 -28.95 -15.75
N LEU A 428 -31.13 -28.89 -16.97
CA LEU A 428 -30.67 -30.07 -17.70
C LEU A 428 -29.41 -30.66 -17.06
N VAL A 429 -28.38 -29.84 -16.81
CA VAL A 429 -27.11 -30.33 -16.26
C VAL A 429 -27.25 -30.87 -14.83
N LEU A 430 -28.18 -30.33 -14.03
CA LEU A 430 -28.52 -30.87 -12.70
C LEU A 430 -29.18 -32.26 -12.74
N LYS A 431 -29.67 -32.72 -13.89
CA LYS A 431 -30.12 -34.12 -14.06
C LYS A 431 -28.97 -35.09 -14.34
N TRP A 432 -27.79 -34.58 -14.71
CA TRP A 432 -26.60 -35.37 -15.08
C TRP A 432 -25.46 -35.27 -14.07
N PHE A 433 -25.34 -34.13 -13.38
CA PHE A 433 -24.34 -33.86 -12.36
C PHE A 433 -25.00 -33.72 -10.99
N GLU A 434 -24.22 -33.97 -9.94
CA GLU A 434 -24.71 -33.93 -8.58
C GLU A 434 -25.05 -32.50 -8.15
N GLU A 435 -26.27 -32.30 -7.65
CA GLU A 435 -26.71 -31.01 -7.12
C GLU A 435 -25.85 -30.54 -5.93
N ASP A 436 -25.29 -31.50 -5.18
CA ASP A 436 -24.46 -31.22 -4.03
C ASP A 436 -23.13 -30.54 -4.41
N GLU A 437 -22.56 -30.84 -5.58
CA GLU A 437 -21.39 -30.11 -6.10
C GLU A 437 -21.69 -28.62 -6.26
N LEU A 438 -22.87 -28.28 -6.79
CA LEU A 438 -23.28 -26.89 -6.95
C LEU A 438 -23.56 -26.21 -5.61
N LYS A 439 -24.15 -26.91 -4.64
CA LYS A 439 -24.36 -26.38 -3.27
C LYS A 439 -23.05 -26.13 -2.55
N THR A 440 -22.07 -27.01 -2.71
CA THR A 440 -20.71 -26.79 -2.19
C THR A 440 -20.09 -25.57 -2.86
N ALA A 441 -20.17 -25.46 -4.18
CA ALA A 441 -19.67 -24.30 -4.92
C ALA A 441 -20.36 -22.98 -4.50
N GLU A 442 -21.69 -22.99 -4.33
CA GLU A 442 -22.47 -21.87 -3.80
C GLU A 442 -21.98 -21.45 -2.41
N THR A 443 -21.84 -22.42 -1.48
CA THR A 443 -21.37 -22.17 -0.12
C THR A 443 -19.99 -21.55 -0.14
N MET A 444 -19.06 -22.14 -0.88
CA MET A 444 -17.69 -21.65 -0.97
C MET A 444 -17.62 -20.25 -1.60
N ARG A 445 -18.42 -19.97 -2.64
CA ARG A 445 -18.48 -18.64 -3.26
C ARG A 445 -19.03 -17.61 -2.29
N LYS A 446 -20.08 -17.96 -1.55
CA LYS A 446 -20.68 -17.11 -0.52
C LYS A 446 -19.68 -16.81 0.60
N GLU A 447 -18.91 -17.80 1.04
CA GLU A 447 -17.83 -17.61 2.02
C GLU A 447 -16.75 -16.64 1.52
N ASP A 448 -16.28 -16.81 0.28
CA ASP A 448 -15.26 -15.93 -0.31
C ASP A 448 -15.76 -14.48 -0.42
N LEU A 449 -17.04 -14.29 -0.74
CA LEU A 449 -17.69 -12.97 -0.75
C LEU A 449 -17.81 -12.38 0.65
N LEU A 450 -18.19 -13.18 1.65
CA LEU A 450 -18.25 -12.74 3.04
C LEU A 450 -16.86 -12.33 3.56
N LEU A 451 -15.83 -13.10 3.26
CA LEU A 451 -14.44 -12.77 3.57
C LEU A 451 -14.05 -11.43 2.94
N TYR A 452 -14.29 -11.27 1.64
CA TYR A 452 -14.04 -10.01 0.93
C TYR A 452 -14.77 -8.83 1.57
N PHE A 453 -16.08 -8.94 1.85
CA PHE A 453 -16.85 -7.87 2.47
C PHE A 453 -16.40 -7.57 3.90
N ALA A 454 -16.03 -8.59 4.68
CA ALA A 454 -15.56 -8.42 6.05
C ALA A 454 -14.23 -7.65 6.07
N LEU A 455 -13.29 -8.01 5.20
CA LEU A 455 -11.98 -7.35 5.11
C LEU A 455 -12.08 -5.95 4.50
N ALA A 456 -13.01 -5.72 3.57
CA ALA A 456 -13.27 -4.39 3.02
C ALA A 456 -13.75 -3.37 4.08
N MET A 457 -14.13 -3.82 5.29
CA MET A 457 -14.50 -2.92 6.39
C MET A 457 -13.32 -2.17 7.01
N PHE A 458 -12.08 -2.66 6.81
CA PHE A 458 -10.85 -1.97 7.24
C PHE A 458 -10.48 -0.81 6.33
N GLU A 459 -11.11 -0.70 5.15
CA GLU A 459 -10.87 0.34 4.16
C GLU A 459 -11.93 1.45 4.23
N LYS A 460 -11.66 2.63 3.65
CA LYS A 460 -12.65 3.71 3.53
C LYS A 460 -13.85 3.20 2.70
N ARG A 461 -15.00 2.95 3.35
CA ARG A 461 -16.23 2.40 2.74
C ARG A 461 -16.62 3.13 1.45
N LYS A 462 -16.84 2.39 0.36
CA LYS A 462 -17.32 2.93 -0.93
C LYS A 462 -18.81 2.66 -1.18
N PRO A 463 -19.50 3.53 -1.92
CA PRO A 463 -20.92 3.36 -2.24
C PRO A 463 -21.19 2.16 -3.18
N TYR A 464 -22.26 1.42 -2.94
CA TYR A 464 -22.71 0.27 -3.74
C TYR A 464 -22.86 0.55 -5.25
N ALA A 465 -23.14 1.79 -5.65
CA ALA A 465 -23.35 2.17 -7.05
C ALA A 465 -22.12 1.93 -7.95
N GLN A 466 -20.91 1.88 -7.38
CA GLN A 466 -19.65 1.72 -8.12
C GLN A 466 -19.19 0.26 -8.22
N GLN A 467 -20.00 -0.69 -7.76
CA GLN A 467 -19.63 -2.11 -7.78
C GLN A 467 -19.76 -2.73 -9.20
N PRO A 468 -18.84 -3.64 -9.59
CA PRO A 468 -18.93 -4.43 -10.82
C PRO A 468 -20.26 -5.20 -10.95
N GLU A 469 -20.73 -5.41 -12.19
CA GLU A 469 -22.04 -6.04 -12.48
C GLU A 469 -22.11 -7.52 -12.08
N ASP A 470 -20.99 -8.24 -12.20
CA ASP A 470 -20.82 -9.61 -11.70
C ASP A 470 -21.00 -9.66 -10.17
N LEU A 471 -20.37 -8.76 -9.42
CA LEU A 471 -20.55 -8.68 -7.97
C LEU A 471 -21.99 -8.34 -7.58
N LYS A 472 -22.67 -7.45 -8.32
CA LYS A 472 -24.10 -7.16 -8.05
C LYS A 472 -24.98 -8.40 -8.19
N ARG A 473 -24.70 -9.25 -9.18
CA ARG A 473 -25.42 -10.51 -9.41
C ARG A 473 -25.11 -11.52 -8.33
N ASP A 474 -23.85 -11.63 -7.91
CA ASP A 474 -23.43 -12.47 -6.77
C ASP A 474 -24.14 -12.05 -5.49
N ILE A 475 -24.18 -10.74 -5.19
CA ILE A 475 -24.92 -10.20 -4.04
C ILE A 475 -26.40 -10.59 -4.11
N LYS A 476 -27.01 -10.44 -5.30
CA LYS A 476 -28.43 -10.76 -5.46
C LYS A 476 -28.69 -12.26 -5.31
N ALA A 477 -27.79 -13.11 -5.79
CA ALA A 477 -27.93 -14.56 -5.72
C ALA A 477 -27.74 -15.10 -4.29
N PHE A 478 -26.72 -14.63 -3.57
CA PHE A 478 -26.31 -15.27 -2.30
C PHE A 478 -26.80 -14.56 -1.03
N PHE A 479 -27.15 -13.27 -1.13
CA PHE A 479 -27.49 -12.43 0.02
C PHE A 479 -28.78 -11.62 -0.15
N ASP A 480 -29.45 -11.73 -1.30
CA ASP A 480 -30.60 -10.92 -1.75
C ASP A 480 -30.36 -9.42 -1.91
N THR A 481 -29.76 -8.78 -0.91
CA THR A 481 -29.48 -7.34 -0.89
C THR A 481 -28.08 -7.07 -0.35
N TYR A 482 -27.47 -5.96 -0.77
CA TYR A 482 -26.16 -5.55 -0.28
C TYR A 482 -26.13 -5.30 1.23
N LYS A 483 -27.24 -4.83 1.81
CA LYS A 483 -27.33 -4.60 3.26
C LYS A 483 -27.21 -5.90 4.06
N ILE A 484 -27.81 -6.98 3.58
CA ILE A 484 -27.72 -8.29 4.22
C ILE A 484 -26.28 -8.81 4.14
N ALA A 485 -25.64 -8.70 2.97
CA ALA A 485 -24.23 -9.08 2.80
C ALA A 485 -23.32 -8.32 3.78
N GLN A 486 -23.50 -7.00 3.92
CA GLN A 486 -22.73 -6.18 4.85
C GLN A 486 -22.98 -6.54 6.32
N HIS A 487 -24.22 -6.84 6.70
CA HIS A 487 -24.55 -7.26 8.06
C HIS A 487 -23.86 -8.58 8.42
N GLN A 488 -24.01 -9.59 7.57
CA GLN A 488 -23.38 -10.90 7.78
C GLN A 488 -21.86 -10.80 7.81
N ALA A 489 -21.26 -9.99 6.93
CA ALA A 489 -19.82 -9.74 6.93
C ALA A 489 -19.35 -9.03 8.22
N SER A 490 -20.14 -8.09 8.74
CA SER A 490 -19.84 -7.42 10.01
C SER A 490 -19.92 -8.36 11.20
N GLU A 491 -20.96 -9.21 11.26
CA GLU A 491 -21.09 -10.22 12.32
C GLU A 491 -19.93 -11.20 12.28
N LEU A 492 -19.57 -11.66 11.07
CA LEU A 492 -18.42 -12.54 10.85
C LEU A 492 -17.10 -11.89 11.29
N LEU A 493 -16.91 -10.60 11.01
CA LEU A 493 -15.71 -9.89 11.45
C LEU A 493 -15.63 -9.80 12.98
N PHE A 494 -16.75 -9.59 13.68
CA PHE A 494 -16.76 -9.56 15.14
C PHE A 494 -16.47 -10.92 15.79
N GLN A 495 -16.81 -12.03 15.11
CA GLN A 495 -16.52 -13.38 15.61
C GLN A 495 -15.03 -13.64 15.81
N ILE A 496 -14.14 -12.96 15.08
CA ILE A 496 -12.69 -13.18 15.22
C ILE A 496 -12.13 -12.70 16.57
N ALA A 497 -12.92 -11.91 17.33
CA ALA A 497 -12.57 -11.46 18.67
C ALA A 497 -12.97 -12.46 19.78
N ASP A 498 -13.76 -13.49 19.46
CA ASP A 498 -14.17 -14.53 20.41
C ASP A 498 -13.09 -15.61 20.51
N SER A 499 -12.27 -15.55 21.55
CA SER A 499 -11.18 -16.51 21.76
C SER A 499 -11.65 -17.95 21.95
N ALA A 500 -12.83 -18.17 22.54
CA ALA A 500 -13.37 -19.52 22.74
C ALA A 500 -13.82 -20.13 21.40
N LEU A 501 -14.45 -19.32 20.54
CA LEU A 501 -14.76 -19.73 19.18
C LEU A 501 -13.48 -20.04 18.39
N ILE A 502 -12.48 -19.15 18.42
CA ILE A 502 -11.20 -19.36 17.73
C ILE A 502 -10.50 -20.64 18.22
N GLU A 503 -10.54 -20.93 19.52
CA GLU A 503 -9.99 -22.17 20.08
C GLU A 503 -10.68 -23.39 19.48
N SER A 504 -12.02 -23.44 19.55
CA SER A 504 -12.80 -24.57 19.03
C SER A 504 -12.54 -24.83 17.55
N LEU A 505 -12.52 -23.76 16.74
CA LEU A 505 -12.25 -23.84 15.31
C LEU A 505 -10.80 -24.23 15.01
N CYS A 506 -9.83 -23.82 15.82
CA CYS A 506 -8.44 -24.26 15.64
C CYS A 506 -8.27 -25.74 15.94
N VAL A 507 -8.97 -26.27 16.94
CA VAL A 507 -8.97 -27.70 17.27
C VAL A 507 -9.63 -28.50 16.15
N GLU A 508 -10.80 -28.08 15.67
CA GLU A 508 -11.49 -28.72 14.55
C GLU A 508 -10.66 -28.66 13.25
N ALA A 509 -10.04 -27.53 12.96
CA ALA A 509 -9.24 -27.36 11.76
C ALA A 509 -8.08 -28.34 11.68
N VAL A 510 -7.44 -28.72 12.80
CA VAL A 510 -6.32 -29.70 12.78
C VAL A 510 -6.76 -31.07 12.28
N GLU A 511 -8.02 -31.47 12.54
CA GLU A 511 -8.57 -32.74 12.07
C GLU A 511 -8.95 -32.69 10.57
N LEU A 512 -9.27 -31.50 10.05
CA LEU A 512 -9.67 -31.29 8.66
C LEU A 512 -8.48 -31.03 7.72
N LEU A 513 -7.43 -30.38 8.23
CA LEU A 513 -6.28 -29.96 7.43
C LEU A 513 -5.40 -31.17 7.04
N PRO A 514 -4.85 -31.21 5.82
CA PRO A 514 -3.93 -32.27 5.41
C PRO A 514 -2.68 -32.35 6.29
N ALA A 515 -2.20 -31.19 6.75
CA ALA A 515 -1.15 -31.08 7.74
C ALA A 515 -1.27 -29.76 8.53
N GLY A 516 -0.87 -29.81 9.79
CA GLY A 516 -0.94 -28.70 10.73
C GLY A 516 -0.61 -29.18 12.13
N LYS A 517 -0.24 -28.25 13.01
CA LYS A 517 0.12 -28.58 14.39
C LYS A 517 -0.46 -27.57 15.37
N ILE A 518 -1.09 -28.10 16.41
CA ILE A 518 -1.47 -27.32 17.59
C ILE A 518 -0.38 -27.44 18.67
N ASP A 519 0.05 -26.29 19.19
CA ASP A 519 0.91 -26.21 20.36
C ASP A 519 0.06 -25.97 21.61
N PHE A 520 0.41 -26.64 22.71
CA PHE A 520 -0.24 -26.50 24.00
C PHE A 520 0.66 -25.76 24.99
N GLU A 521 0.05 -24.97 25.87
CA GLU A 521 0.69 -24.35 27.03
C GLU A 521 -0.17 -24.62 28.27
N ASN A 522 0.43 -25.18 29.33
CA ASN A 522 -0.30 -25.63 30.53
C ASN A 522 -1.50 -26.54 30.21
N ASP A 523 -1.29 -27.50 29.30
CA ASP A 523 -2.33 -28.43 28.80
C ASP A 523 -3.54 -27.77 28.13
N GLN A 524 -3.43 -26.49 27.75
CA GLN A 524 -4.46 -25.77 27.00
C GLN A 524 -3.98 -25.46 25.57
N PRO A 525 -4.86 -25.55 24.55
CA PRO A 525 -4.53 -25.13 23.20
C PRO A 525 -4.06 -23.68 23.18
N HIS A 526 -2.87 -23.43 22.63
CA HIS A 526 -2.26 -22.10 22.62
C HIS A 526 -2.19 -21.51 21.22
N SER A 527 -1.78 -22.30 20.22
CA SER A 527 -1.64 -21.82 18.85
C SER A 527 -1.74 -22.93 17.81
N LEU A 528 -2.36 -22.63 16.66
CA LEU A 528 -2.37 -23.47 15.47
C LEU A 528 -1.32 -22.98 14.48
N THR A 529 -0.46 -23.87 13.98
CA THR A 529 0.49 -23.58 12.90
C THR A 529 0.22 -24.46 11.69
N LEU A 530 0.14 -23.84 10.50
CA LEU A 530 -0.13 -24.51 9.23
C LEU A 530 0.72 -23.91 8.10
N HIS A 531 0.84 -24.65 6.99
CA HIS A 531 1.42 -24.10 5.75
C HIS A 531 0.42 -23.17 5.05
N LYS A 532 0.93 -22.13 4.37
CA LYS A 532 0.12 -21.09 3.70
C LYS A 532 -0.87 -21.64 2.68
N ASP A 533 -0.53 -22.75 2.02
CA ASP A 533 -1.38 -23.34 0.98
C ASP A 533 -2.69 -23.91 1.55
N PHE A 534 -2.73 -24.22 2.86
CA PHE A 534 -3.92 -24.77 3.50
C PHE A 534 -4.85 -23.69 4.07
N ILE A 535 -4.56 -22.39 3.93
CA ILE A 535 -5.44 -21.30 4.41
C ILE A 535 -6.86 -21.43 3.83
N THR A 536 -6.96 -21.83 2.56
CA THR A 536 -8.24 -21.93 1.87
C THR A 536 -9.14 -23.05 2.40
N LEU A 537 -8.57 -24.02 3.12
CA LEU A 537 -9.24 -25.15 3.76
C LEU A 537 -9.71 -24.83 5.18
N LEU A 538 -9.28 -23.71 5.76
CA LEU A 538 -9.69 -23.30 7.09
C LEU A 538 -11.18 -22.90 7.12
N PRO A 539 -11.85 -23.08 8.27
CA PRO A 539 -13.14 -22.46 8.55
C PRO A 539 -13.12 -20.95 8.27
N LEU A 540 -14.24 -20.41 7.76
CA LEU A 540 -14.33 -19.02 7.32
C LEU A 540 -13.86 -18.01 8.39
N VAL A 541 -14.22 -18.21 9.66
CA VAL A 541 -13.81 -17.31 10.75
C VAL A 541 -12.28 -17.25 10.89
N LEU A 542 -11.58 -18.38 10.77
CA LEU A 542 -10.11 -18.41 10.83
C LEU A 542 -9.48 -17.79 9.57
N ARG A 543 -10.13 -17.93 8.40
CA ARG A 543 -9.72 -17.22 7.18
C ARG A 543 -9.84 -15.71 7.35
N VAL A 544 -10.90 -15.22 8.00
CA VAL A 544 -11.07 -13.80 8.33
C VAL A 544 -10.04 -13.36 9.36
N TYR A 545 -9.74 -14.19 10.38
CA TYR A 545 -8.72 -13.91 11.38
C TYR A 545 -7.33 -13.71 10.75
N ILE A 546 -6.91 -14.63 9.87
CA ILE A 546 -5.66 -14.48 9.10
C ILE A 546 -5.77 -13.26 8.17
N GLY A 547 -6.89 -13.12 7.44
CA GLY A 547 -7.11 -12.02 6.51
C GLY A 547 -6.98 -10.64 7.17
N ALA A 548 -7.50 -10.47 8.38
CA ALA A 548 -7.39 -9.25 9.17
C ALA A 548 -5.93 -8.93 9.51
N ALA A 549 -5.13 -9.94 9.87
CA ALA A 549 -3.70 -9.74 10.07
C ALA A 549 -2.98 -9.37 8.75
N LEU A 550 -3.34 -9.99 7.64
CA LEU A 550 -2.73 -9.74 6.33
C LEU A 550 -3.08 -8.36 5.75
N GLN A 551 -4.14 -7.70 6.23
CA GLN A 551 -4.40 -6.28 5.90
C GLN A 551 -3.24 -5.36 6.33
N MET A 552 -2.52 -5.75 7.39
CA MET A 552 -1.38 -4.97 7.90
C MET A 552 -0.05 -5.38 7.25
N TYR A 553 0.09 -6.65 6.86
CA TYR A 553 1.34 -7.19 6.32
C TYR A 553 1.43 -7.15 4.80
N GLY A 554 0.41 -7.66 4.09
CA GLY A 554 0.47 -7.89 2.65
C GLY A 554 0.29 -9.36 2.27
N GLU A 555 0.97 -9.75 1.19
CA GLU A 555 0.96 -11.09 0.60
C GLU A 555 2.04 -11.99 1.22
N LEU A 556 1.85 -13.31 1.11
CA LEU A 556 2.60 -14.34 1.84
C LEU A 556 3.73 -14.98 1.01
N ASP A 557 4.43 -14.23 0.17
CA ASP A 557 5.38 -14.82 -0.80
C ASP A 557 6.56 -15.51 -0.13
N ASP A 558 7.27 -14.76 0.72
CA ASP A 558 8.42 -15.25 1.47
C ASP A 558 8.04 -16.10 2.69
N ILE A 559 6.74 -16.19 3.00
CA ILE A 559 6.19 -16.94 4.13
C ILE A 559 5.81 -18.36 3.70
N GLN A 560 6.10 -19.35 4.53
CA GLN A 560 5.62 -20.71 4.33
C GLN A 560 4.68 -21.15 5.44
N LEU A 561 4.98 -20.80 6.70
CA LEU A 561 4.14 -21.18 7.83
C LEU A 561 3.44 -19.98 8.47
N ILE A 562 2.20 -20.20 8.89
CA ILE A 562 1.36 -19.23 9.58
C ILE A 562 0.98 -19.83 10.93
N LYS A 563 1.19 -19.05 11.99
CA LYS A 563 0.81 -19.40 13.35
C LYS A 563 -0.30 -18.47 13.84
N ILE A 564 -1.48 -19.03 14.10
CA ILE A 564 -2.62 -18.38 14.74
C ILE A 564 -2.45 -18.52 16.26
N HIS A 565 -2.36 -17.40 16.98
CA HIS A 565 -2.35 -17.41 18.45
C HIS A 565 -3.78 -17.26 18.97
N ILE A 566 -4.27 -18.27 19.69
CA ILE A 566 -5.70 -18.41 20.03
C ILE A 566 -6.18 -17.29 20.97
N HIS A 567 -5.41 -17.04 22.04
CA HIS A 567 -5.87 -16.20 23.17
C HIS A 567 -5.43 -14.73 23.10
N SER A 568 -4.61 -14.36 22.12
CA SER A 568 -3.88 -13.08 22.18
C SER A 568 -4.07 -12.19 20.96
N GLY A 569 -4.99 -12.51 20.05
CA GLY A 569 -5.29 -11.64 18.90
C GLY A 569 -4.10 -11.44 17.97
N LYS A 570 -3.20 -12.43 17.91
CA LYS A 570 -1.94 -12.35 17.16
C LYS A 570 -1.88 -13.40 16.05
N VAL A 571 -1.19 -13.03 14.97
CA VAL A 571 -0.72 -13.95 13.94
C VAL A 571 0.80 -13.83 13.85
N THR A 572 1.49 -14.95 13.68
CA THR A 572 2.92 -14.97 13.38
C THR A 572 3.15 -15.62 12.03
N LEU A 573 3.86 -14.93 11.16
CA LEU A 573 4.28 -15.41 9.85
C LEU A 573 5.74 -15.86 9.93
N LEU A 574 6.06 -16.98 9.32
CA LEU A 574 7.39 -17.60 9.36
C LEU A 574 7.86 -17.88 7.93
N GLY A 575 8.91 -17.16 7.54
CA GLY A 575 9.60 -17.34 6.26
C GLY A 575 10.86 -18.17 6.43
N TYR A 576 10.95 -19.24 5.63
CA TYR A 576 12.00 -20.24 5.69
C TYR A 576 12.76 -20.32 4.37
N GLU A 577 14.09 -20.24 4.46
CA GLU A 577 14.95 -20.56 3.35
C GLU A 577 15.07 -22.09 3.19
N GLY A 578 15.05 -22.55 1.93
CA GLY A 578 15.14 -23.96 1.60
C GLY A 578 13.89 -24.77 1.95
N PHE A 579 12.74 -24.16 2.25
CA PHE A 579 11.53 -24.89 2.65
C PHE A 579 11.12 -25.96 1.64
N TYR A 580 11.18 -25.70 0.34
CA TYR A 580 10.76 -26.69 -0.68
C TYR A 580 11.87 -27.65 -1.12
N ASN A 581 13.14 -27.29 -0.88
CA ASN A 581 14.30 -27.96 -1.49
C ASN A 581 15.27 -28.60 -0.48
N SER A 582 15.09 -28.34 0.82
CA SER A 582 15.94 -28.83 1.91
C SER A 582 15.11 -29.58 2.95
N PRO A 583 15.69 -30.64 3.58
CA PRO A 583 15.05 -31.31 4.71
C PRO A 583 15.14 -30.55 6.03
N LEU A 584 16.02 -29.55 6.10
CA LEU A 584 16.25 -28.69 7.26
C LEU A 584 16.11 -27.22 6.83
N PRO A 585 14.89 -26.72 6.65
CA PRO A 585 14.67 -25.32 6.32
C PRO A 585 15.17 -24.40 7.43
N GLU A 586 15.70 -23.25 7.07
CA GLU A 586 16.30 -22.28 8.00
C GLU A 586 15.37 -21.06 8.13
N LEU A 587 15.03 -20.66 9.35
CA LEU A 587 14.16 -19.51 9.60
C LEU A 587 14.89 -18.23 9.17
N LYS A 588 14.44 -17.63 8.07
CA LYS A 588 14.99 -16.41 7.47
C LYS A 588 14.35 -15.18 8.10
N GLU A 589 13.03 -15.22 8.26
CA GLU A 589 12.25 -14.11 8.81
C GLU A 589 11.09 -14.60 9.67
N ARG A 590 10.74 -13.79 10.67
CA ARG A 590 9.55 -13.97 11.48
C ARG A 590 8.86 -12.64 11.64
N VAL A 591 7.56 -12.60 11.38
CA VAL A 591 6.75 -11.40 11.52
C VAL A 591 5.65 -11.65 12.53
N LYS A 592 5.52 -10.80 13.55
CA LYS A 592 4.43 -10.88 14.53
C LYS A 592 3.46 -9.73 14.33
N ILE A 593 2.23 -10.06 14.01
CA ILE A 593 1.15 -9.10 13.77
C ILE A 593 0.26 -9.09 15.01
N LYS A 594 0.20 -7.96 15.69
CA LYS A 594 -0.65 -7.71 16.87
C LYS A 594 -1.87 -6.92 16.40
N MET A 595 -2.98 -7.61 16.13
CA MET A 595 -4.13 -6.98 15.48
C MET A 595 -4.80 -5.94 16.37
N ALA A 596 -4.86 -6.18 17.69
CA ALA A 596 -5.44 -5.25 18.66
C ALA A 596 -4.64 -3.94 18.75
N ASP A 597 -3.31 -4.04 18.71
CA ASP A 597 -2.39 -2.90 18.81
C ASP A 597 -2.16 -2.21 17.46
N GLN A 598 -2.66 -2.79 16.36
CA GLN A 598 -2.35 -2.39 14.98
C GLN A 598 -0.84 -2.27 14.71
N ASP A 599 -0.07 -3.19 15.31
CA ASP A 599 1.38 -3.21 15.28
C ASP A 599 1.95 -4.47 14.60
N VAL A 600 3.10 -4.33 13.95
CA VAL A 600 3.81 -5.41 13.25
C VAL A 600 5.29 -5.41 13.61
N ASP A 601 5.74 -6.45 14.32
CA ASP A 601 7.15 -6.65 14.63
C ASP A 601 7.82 -7.53 13.56
N PHE A 602 8.91 -7.05 12.99
CA PHE A 602 9.76 -7.79 12.05
C PHE A 602 11.02 -8.30 12.75
N PHE A 603 11.31 -9.59 12.59
CA PHE A 603 12.50 -10.26 13.10
C PHE A 603 13.24 -10.93 11.93
N ASP A 604 14.27 -10.25 11.44
CA ASP A 604 15.10 -10.74 10.35
C ASP A 604 16.32 -11.48 10.90
N TYR A 605 16.51 -12.72 10.48
CA TYR A 605 17.64 -13.55 10.89
C TYR A 605 18.78 -13.39 9.87
N ILE A 606 19.40 -12.21 9.86
CA ILE A 606 20.40 -11.83 8.84
C ILE A 606 21.65 -12.72 8.91
N ILE A 607 22.06 -13.15 10.11
CA ILE A 607 23.23 -14.02 10.30
C ILE A 607 22.85 -15.46 9.95
N GLU A 608 23.19 -15.89 8.73
CA GLU A 608 22.90 -17.23 8.18
C GLU A 608 23.35 -18.35 9.12
N GLU A 609 24.55 -18.25 9.69
CA GLU A 609 25.15 -19.28 10.55
C GLU A 609 24.35 -19.56 11.83
N LYS A 610 23.49 -18.61 12.23
CA LYS A 610 22.72 -18.66 13.48
C LYS A 610 21.22 -18.86 13.23
N ARG A 611 20.78 -19.07 11.99
CA ARG A 611 19.37 -19.23 11.68
C ARG A 611 18.79 -20.49 12.34
N PRO A 612 17.66 -20.38 13.06
CA PRO A 612 17.00 -21.54 13.65
C PRO A 612 16.49 -22.52 12.59
N LEU A 613 16.65 -23.82 12.83
CA LEU A 613 16.14 -24.87 11.93
C LEU A 613 14.68 -25.24 12.19
N LEU A 614 13.93 -25.52 11.13
CA LEU A 614 12.64 -26.20 11.19
C LEU A 614 12.83 -27.72 11.23
N LEU A 615 12.94 -28.27 12.44
CA LEU A 615 13.18 -29.71 12.63
C LEU A 615 11.93 -30.57 12.36
N ASN A 616 10.74 -29.99 12.45
CA ASN A 616 9.47 -30.71 12.34
C ASN A 616 8.68 -30.34 11.08
N LYS A 617 9.38 -30.08 9.98
CA LYS A 617 8.78 -29.77 8.67
C LYS A 617 7.65 -30.73 8.27
N ILE A 618 7.82 -32.03 8.57
CA ILE A 618 6.84 -33.08 8.27
C ILE A 618 5.45 -32.84 8.89
N ASP A 619 5.35 -32.06 9.96
CA ASP A 619 4.07 -31.73 10.61
C ASP A 619 3.25 -30.69 9.80
N TYR A 620 3.85 -30.09 8.78
CA TYR A 620 3.28 -28.96 8.02
C TYR A 620 3.15 -29.21 6.52
N ILE A 621 3.49 -30.41 6.05
CA ILE A 621 3.41 -30.78 4.64
C ILE A 621 2.62 -32.09 4.48
N ASP A 622 1.93 -32.24 3.36
CA ASP A 622 1.19 -33.46 3.00
C ASP A 622 1.82 -34.15 1.76
N ASP A 623 1.17 -35.18 1.24
CA ASP A 623 1.68 -35.96 0.12
C ASP A 623 1.62 -35.25 -1.24
N THR A 624 1.04 -34.05 -1.30
CA THR A 624 1.08 -33.19 -2.50
C THR A 624 2.44 -32.52 -2.69
N PHE A 625 3.28 -32.47 -1.65
CA PHE A 625 4.64 -31.93 -1.74
C PHE A 625 5.61 -32.95 -2.35
N ASP A 626 6.38 -32.51 -3.35
CA ASP A 626 7.34 -33.34 -4.10
C ASP A 626 8.33 -34.11 -3.21
N ASP A 627 8.72 -33.51 -2.08
CA ASP A 627 9.70 -34.07 -1.16
C ASP A 627 9.08 -34.80 0.04
N TYR A 628 7.75 -34.88 0.17
CA TYR A 628 7.06 -35.44 1.34
C TYR A 628 7.58 -36.83 1.74
N LYS A 629 7.67 -37.77 0.80
CA LYS A 629 8.15 -39.14 1.08
C LYS A 629 9.59 -39.14 1.60
N LYS A 630 10.45 -38.29 1.04
CA LYS A 630 11.85 -38.15 1.45
C LYS A 630 11.93 -37.50 2.83
N GLN A 631 11.16 -36.44 3.07
CA GLN A 631 11.07 -35.75 4.35
C GLN A 631 10.59 -36.68 5.46
N LYS A 632 9.55 -37.47 5.21
CA LYS A 632 9.02 -38.45 6.17
C LYS A 632 10.06 -39.47 6.60
N ALA A 633 10.84 -39.99 5.66
CA ALA A 633 11.95 -40.90 5.97
C ALA A 633 13.06 -40.20 6.76
N PHE A 634 13.42 -38.97 6.38
CA PHE A 634 14.40 -38.15 7.08
C PHE A 634 13.99 -37.86 8.53
N ASN A 635 12.74 -37.41 8.76
CA ASN A 635 12.22 -37.10 10.10
C ASN A 635 12.18 -38.31 11.03
N LYS A 636 11.95 -39.53 10.52
CA LYS A 636 12.02 -40.76 11.33
C LYS A 636 13.39 -40.94 11.99
N ILE A 637 14.47 -40.62 11.27
CA ILE A 637 15.84 -40.69 11.79
C ILE A 637 16.13 -39.49 12.69
N LEU A 638 15.67 -38.29 12.28
CA LEU A 638 15.90 -37.04 12.99
C LEU A 638 15.37 -37.06 14.44
N ILE A 639 14.29 -37.80 14.72
CA ILE A 639 13.72 -37.96 16.07
C ILE A 639 14.77 -38.45 17.08
N ASN A 640 15.73 -39.28 16.66
CA ASN A 640 16.79 -39.78 17.55
C ASN A 640 17.74 -38.67 18.03
N PHE A 641 17.95 -37.64 17.21
CA PHE A 641 18.77 -36.47 17.53
C PHE A 641 17.99 -35.39 18.27
N LYS A 642 16.68 -35.27 18.00
CA LYS A 642 15.82 -34.22 18.56
C LYS A 642 15.81 -34.19 20.09
N LYS A 643 15.95 -35.35 20.76
CA LYS A 643 16.01 -35.43 22.24
C LYS A 643 17.19 -34.67 22.85
N ASN A 644 18.27 -34.48 22.09
CA ASN A 644 19.49 -33.78 22.53
C ASN A 644 19.44 -32.27 22.23
N ILE A 645 18.39 -31.81 21.54
CA ILE A 645 18.24 -30.41 21.14
C ILE A 645 17.32 -29.72 22.16
N LYS A 646 17.92 -28.92 23.04
CA LYS A 646 17.20 -28.14 24.07
C LYS A 646 16.99 -26.67 23.70
N ASP A 647 17.79 -26.15 22.77
CA ASP A 647 17.72 -24.76 22.35
C ASP A 647 16.63 -24.58 21.28
N LYS A 648 15.81 -23.53 21.45
CA LYS A 648 14.78 -23.14 20.46
C LYS A 648 15.40 -22.47 19.23
N ASN A 649 16.63 -21.97 19.32
CA ASN A 649 17.36 -21.31 18.22
C ASN A 649 18.46 -22.21 17.63
N PHE A 650 18.22 -23.53 17.58
CA PHE A 650 19.22 -24.49 17.13
C PHE A 650 19.52 -24.33 15.63
N SER A 651 20.79 -24.04 15.31
CA SER A 651 21.27 -23.72 13.95
C SER A 651 21.79 -24.92 13.17
N LEU A 652 21.97 -24.75 11.85
CA LEU A 652 22.55 -25.78 10.99
C LEU A 652 23.96 -26.18 11.41
N ILE A 653 24.79 -25.24 11.86
CA ILE A 653 26.15 -25.53 12.33
C ILE A 653 26.11 -26.38 13.59
N GLN A 654 25.27 -26.02 14.56
CA GLN A 654 25.09 -26.81 15.79
C GLN A 654 24.55 -28.21 15.47
N PHE A 655 23.65 -28.33 14.49
CA PHE A 655 23.13 -29.60 14.03
C PHE A 655 24.21 -30.47 13.37
N LYS A 656 25.02 -29.91 12.46
CA LYS A 656 26.14 -30.61 11.82
C LYS A 656 27.16 -31.11 12.85
N SER A 657 27.48 -30.30 13.86
CA SER A 657 28.35 -30.71 14.98
C SER A 657 27.74 -31.87 15.77
N LEU A 658 26.43 -31.83 16.06
CA LEU A 658 25.73 -32.89 16.79
C LEU A 658 25.76 -34.24 16.06
N ILE A 659 25.52 -34.25 14.75
CA ILE A 659 25.54 -35.51 13.96
C ILE A 659 26.97 -36.02 13.75
N SER A 660 27.96 -35.12 13.61
CA SER A 660 29.36 -35.51 13.48
C SER A 660 29.87 -36.21 14.74
N LEU A 661 29.43 -35.78 15.93
CA LEU A 661 29.70 -36.48 17.19
C LEU A 661 29.14 -37.91 17.23
N ASN A 662 28.16 -38.23 16.38
CA ASN A 662 27.57 -39.56 16.23
C ASN A 662 28.13 -40.31 15.00
N ASN A 663 29.28 -39.90 14.45
CA ASN A 663 29.87 -40.44 13.21
C ASN A 663 28.89 -40.44 12.02
N GLN A 664 28.09 -39.37 11.89
CA GLN A 664 27.17 -39.21 10.76
C GLN A 664 27.32 -37.84 10.09
N GLU A 665 27.04 -37.81 8.79
CA GLU A 665 26.88 -36.59 8.01
C GLU A 665 25.54 -36.61 7.25
N ILE A 666 25.05 -35.44 6.84
CA ILE A 666 23.85 -35.32 6.01
C ILE A 666 24.23 -34.89 4.60
N ARG A 667 23.67 -35.58 3.60
CA ARG A 667 23.68 -35.12 2.20
C ARG A 667 22.26 -35.22 1.64
N GLY A 668 21.65 -34.07 1.38
CA GLY A 668 20.22 -34.00 1.04
C GLY A 668 19.36 -34.64 2.15
N TYR A 669 18.42 -35.49 1.77
CA TYR A 669 17.46 -36.14 2.70
C TYR A 669 17.98 -37.44 3.33
N ARG A 670 19.30 -37.66 3.36
CA ARG A 670 19.90 -38.91 3.85
C ARG A 670 21.02 -38.66 4.84
N PHE A 671 21.09 -39.54 5.84
CA PHE A 671 22.20 -39.64 6.79
C PHE A 671 23.19 -40.68 6.28
N PHE A 672 24.46 -40.33 6.24
CA PHE A 672 25.57 -41.23 5.91
C PHE A 672 26.45 -41.42 7.14
N LYS A 673 27.06 -42.59 7.28
CA LYS A 673 28.13 -42.77 8.27
C LYS A 673 29.41 -42.15 7.72
N LEU A 674 30.09 -41.38 8.56
CA LEU A 674 31.42 -40.82 8.28
C LEU A 674 32.47 -41.93 8.27
#